data_AF-A0AAN9S1E9-F1
#
_entry.id   AF-A0AAN9S1E9-F1
#
_cell.length_a   1.000
_cell.length_b   1.000
_cell.length_c   1.000
_cell.angle_alpha   90.00
_cell.angle_beta   90.00
_cell.angle_gamma   90.00
#
_symmetry.space_group_name_H-M   'P 1'
#
loop_
_entity.id
_entity.type
_entity.pdbx_description
1 polymer ?
#
loop_
_entity_poly.entity_id
_entity_poly.type
_entity_poly.pdbx_seq_one_letter_code
_entity_poly.pdbx_strand_id
1 'polypeptide(L)'
;MKRDYLIYVLRGCGFKGEIAITVLVQKSLIKITQDNILMMHDQIRDMGRQIVMDKSLVDLGRRSRLWDRVEIMTVLKNHTGTRSIQGIVLDFEEERFHKSRVESVISTNFQWRSYLSNVLGKIKQGLKSYLQHEAYENKEVILHAEFFEPMVNLKQLQINNIKLEGKFLPDTLKWLQWQGCPSEHMSLKFWPQELTILDLKNNKKMETLWGWKWNQNKVPQKLMVLNLSYCIQLTTIPDLSRCQCLEKIDLENCINLTKIHDSIGSLSTLRSLNLTRCSSLNNLPIDISGLKNLESLFLSSCSKLKALPENIGILKSLKELHADDTSITELPQSIFHLTKLERLVLEHCKHLRRLPTSIGHLCSLQELSLYDSGLEELPDSIKSLNNLERLNLMWCGSLTVIPDSIGNLISLTELLFDSTSIKELPSSIGSLSFLRELSVGNCKLLSQLPTSIQSLASVVELHLSGSAITNLPDVIREMKLLRKLEMMDCKNLEYLPESIGHLPSLATLNIVKGNIRELPESIGLLENLVTLRLNKCKMLRKLPTSTGNLKSLYHFYMEEIGVSHLPENFGMLSNLRILRMGKRPELNTYTNENIVELEDNHNPFVLTSSFCNLTLLTELDARAWRISGKIPNEFENLSLLETLKFGQNHFHSLPSSMKGLSILKVLSLPNCTQLISLPSLPSSLIELNVENCYALETIHDLSNLENLQELKLTNCEKVVDISGLESMKSLRRLYLSGCISCSLQVRKRLSKVTLRNLENLSMPGGKLPEWFSRQTVNFSKPKHLELKGVVVGVVFSINHNIAIPNMKRDDMPGVIDVQANVLKGNKSIFSTVLNINGVPRTNEEHIHLCRFHDYHQLIAFLKDADTFCVTKRNPPFDNGLQLKKCGVHLIFEGDDDYDGQEESLDKGLQSVSEKLAKFFNIDYDIVSILSIIDNEDEC
;
A
#
# COMPACT_ATOMS: atom_id res chain seq x y z
N MET A 1 21.30 -3.11 -9.09
CA MET A 1 21.68 -3.91 -10.28
C MET A 1 21.34 -5.38 -10.00
N LYS A 2 20.77 -6.13 -10.95
CA LYS A 2 20.49 -7.58 -10.78
C LYS A 2 21.79 -8.39 -10.77
N ARG A 3 21.88 -9.42 -9.93
CA ARG A 3 23.07 -10.29 -9.79
C ARG A 3 23.55 -10.83 -11.13
N ASP A 4 22.64 -11.37 -11.94
CA ASP A 4 23.01 -12.08 -13.17
C ASP A 4 23.61 -11.13 -14.22
N TYR A 5 23.11 -9.89 -14.29
CA TYR A 5 23.70 -8.86 -15.14
C TYR A 5 25.12 -8.51 -14.68
N LEU A 6 25.36 -8.39 -13.36
CA LEU A 6 26.68 -8.11 -12.82
C LEU A 6 27.69 -9.23 -13.10
N ILE A 7 27.25 -10.50 -13.10
CA ILE A 7 28.11 -11.64 -13.48
C ILE A 7 28.68 -11.41 -14.87
N TYR A 8 27.86 -10.99 -15.84
CA TYR A 8 28.33 -10.64 -17.18
C TYR A 8 29.30 -9.46 -17.16
N VAL A 9 29.02 -8.40 -16.39
CA VAL A 9 29.92 -7.23 -16.29
C VAL A 9 31.30 -7.64 -15.79
N LEU A 10 31.35 -8.49 -14.77
CA LEU A 10 32.60 -9.01 -14.21
C LEU A 10 33.32 -9.93 -15.19
N ARG A 11 32.61 -10.84 -15.87
CA ARG A 11 33.17 -11.73 -16.90
C ARG A 11 33.76 -10.94 -18.06
N GLY A 12 33.04 -9.93 -18.57
CA GLY A 12 33.52 -9.04 -19.62
C GLY A 12 34.79 -8.28 -19.19
N CYS A 13 34.85 -7.88 -17.91
CA CYS A 13 36.05 -7.29 -17.31
C CYS A 13 37.23 -8.25 -17.10
N GLY A 14 37.06 -9.56 -17.31
CA GLY A 14 38.09 -10.60 -17.17
C GLY A 14 38.11 -11.29 -15.80
N PHE A 15 37.07 -11.13 -14.99
CA PHE A 15 36.93 -11.77 -13.68
C PHE A 15 36.04 -13.01 -13.74
N LYS A 16 36.26 -13.96 -12.81
CA LYS A 16 35.33 -15.07 -12.58
C LYS A 16 34.11 -14.54 -11.80
N GLY A 17 33.11 -14.01 -12.52
CA GLY A 17 32.01 -13.24 -11.95
C GLY A 17 31.24 -13.94 -10.82
N GLU A 18 30.93 -15.22 -11.00
CA GLU A 18 30.22 -16.05 -10.03
C GLU A 18 31.03 -16.20 -8.73
N ILE A 19 32.31 -16.55 -8.86
CA ILE A 19 33.23 -16.71 -7.73
C ILE A 19 33.41 -15.38 -7.01
N ALA A 20 33.60 -14.29 -7.76
CA ALA A 20 33.78 -12.97 -7.19
C ALA A 20 32.56 -12.52 -6.36
N ILE A 21 31.34 -12.67 -6.89
CA ILE A 21 30.12 -12.32 -6.16
C ILE A 21 29.96 -13.20 -4.91
N THR A 22 30.18 -14.52 -5.02
CA THR A 22 30.11 -15.44 -3.88
C THR A 22 31.08 -15.04 -2.78
N VAL A 23 32.34 -14.72 -3.12
CA VAL A 23 33.34 -14.27 -2.15
C VAL A 23 32.94 -12.94 -1.50
N LEU A 24 32.38 -11.99 -2.26
CA LEU A 24 31.92 -10.72 -1.73
C LEU A 24 30.73 -10.88 -0.75
N VAL A 25 29.81 -11.80 -1.04
CA VAL A 25 28.70 -12.15 -0.14
C VAL A 25 29.20 -12.84 1.12
N GLN A 26 30.12 -13.82 0.99
CA GLN A 26 30.73 -14.52 2.14
C GLN A 26 31.51 -13.57 3.06
N LYS A 27 32.06 -12.49 2.52
CA LYS A 27 32.74 -11.44 3.27
C LYS A 27 31.81 -10.33 3.77
N SER A 28 30.49 -10.48 3.59
CA SER A 28 29.47 -9.50 3.96
C SER A 28 29.67 -8.11 3.35
N LEU A 29 30.39 -8.00 2.23
CA LEU A 29 30.63 -6.72 1.54
C LEU A 29 29.45 -6.31 0.65
N ILE A 30 28.68 -7.30 0.21
CA ILE A 30 27.43 -7.14 -0.54
C ILE A 30 26.39 -8.14 0.00
N LYS A 31 25.11 -7.81 -0.17
CA LYS A 31 23.98 -8.69 0.09
C LYS A 31 23.16 -8.84 -1.18
N ILE A 32 22.59 -10.02 -1.41
CA ILE A 32 21.62 -10.26 -2.49
C ILE A 32 20.24 -10.36 -1.84
N THR A 33 19.27 -9.57 -2.33
CA THR A 33 17.88 -9.62 -1.85
C THR A 33 17.15 -10.85 -2.38
N GLN A 34 15.94 -11.11 -1.87
CA GLN A 34 15.05 -12.15 -2.40
C GLN A 34 14.76 -11.95 -3.90
N ASP A 35 14.70 -10.69 -4.37
CA ASP A 35 14.52 -10.35 -5.80
C ASP A 35 15.80 -10.41 -6.65
N ASN A 36 16.85 -11.07 -6.15
CA ASN A 36 18.16 -11.19 -6.83
C ASN A 36 18.84 -9.82 -7.13
N ILE A 37 18.53 -8.79 -6.34
CA ILE A 37 19.13 -7.45 -6.44
C ILE A 37 20.32 -7.35 -5.48
N LEU A 38 21.44 -6.82 -5.98
CA LEU A 38 22.61 -6.57 -5.15
C LEU A 38 22.46 -5.27 -4.36
N MET A 39 22.68 -5.36 -3.05
CA MET A 39 22.81 -4.25 -2.12
C MET A 39 24.24 -4.20 -1.56
N MET A 40 24.76 -2.99 -1.40
CA MET A 40 26.02 -2.70 -0.73
C MET A 40 25.75 -1.61 0.30
N HIS A 41 26.37 -1.72 1.49
CA HIS A 41 26.26 -0.70 2.52
C HIS A 41 26.89 0.62 2.01
N ASP A 42 26.24 1.75 2.30
CA ASP A 42 26.71 3.08 1.91
C ASP A 42 28.14 3.38 2.39
N GLN A 43 28.49 3.03 3.63
CA GLN A 43 29.84 3.14 4.18
C GLN A 43 30.89 2.38 3.36
N ILE A 44 30.58 1.18 2.86
CA ILE A 44 31.52 0.40 2.02
C ILE A 44 31.70 1.07 0.67
N ARG A 45 30.60 1.55 0.08
CA ARG A 45 30.62 2.34 -1.16
C ARG A 45 31.46 3.61 -0.98
N ASP A 46 31.24 4.35 0.10
CA ASP A 46 31.86 5.64 0.34
C ASP A 46 33.32 5.50 0.78
N MET A 47 33.68 4.43 1.50
CA MET A 47 35.08 4.02 1.70
C MET A 47 35.77 3.71 0.36
N GLY A 48 35.12 2.95 -0.53
CA GLY A 48 35.66 2.67 -1.86
C GLY A 48 35.87 3.94 -2.71
N ARG A 49 34.96 4.91 -2.59
CA ARG A 49 35.08 6.23 -3.21
C ARG A 49 36.24 7.03 -2.61
N GLN A 50 36.38 7.05 -1.29
CA GLN A 50 37.47 7.74 -0.59
C GLN A 50 38.84 7.19 -1.03
N ILE A 51 39.00 5.86 -1.12
CA ILE A 51 40.23 5.23 -1.61
C ILE A 51 40.61 5.72 -3.01
N VAL A 52 39.64 6.01 -3.88
CA VAL A 52 39.91 6.56 -5.21
C VAL A 52 40.26 8.04 -5.15
N MET A 53 39.62 8.82 -4.26
CA MET A 53 39.95 10.24 -4.06
C MET A 53 41.35 10.43 -3.47
N ASP A 54 41.75 9.59 -2.51
CA ASP A 54 43.06 9.68 -1.84
C ASP A 54 44.24 9.38 -2.78
N LYS A 55 43.99 8.69 -3.91
CA LYS A 55 45.01 8.49 -4.95
C LYS A 55 45.43 9.78 -5.65
N SER A 56 44.56 10.79 -5.69
CA SER A 56 44.85 12.12 -6.24
C SER A 56 43.81 13.14 -5.78
N LEU A 57 44.16 13.91 -4.76
CA LEU A 57 43.28 14.95 -4.19
C LEU A 57 43.10 16.14 -5.14
N VAL A 58 44.14 16.49 -5.90
CA VAL A 58 44.20 17.72 -6.71
C VAL A 58 43.95 17.48 -8.19
N ASP A 59 44.55 16.42 -8.77
CA ASP A 59 44.43 16.13 -10.20
C ASP A 59 43.35 15.07 -10.44
N LEU A 60 42.15 15.54 -10.81
CA LEU A 60 41.00 14.70 -11.14
C LEU A 60 41.30 13.72 -12.28
N GLY A 61 42.13 14.13 -13.24
CA GLY A 61 42.53 13.32 -14.40
C GLY A 61 43.35 12.08 -14.05
N ARG A 62 43.96 12.03 -12.85
CA ARG A 62 44.74 10.89 -12.35
C ARG A 62 43.94 9.90 -11.51
N ARG A 63 42.67 10.17 -11.22
CA ARG A 63 41.81 9.24 -10.46
C ARG A 63 41.42 8.04 -11.33
N SER A 64 41.31 6.87 -10.71
CA SER A 64 40.95 5.65 -11.46
C SER A 64 39.48 5.57 -11.87
N ARG A 65 38.60 6.29 -11.18
CA ARG A 65 37.16 6.34 -11.43
C ARG A 65 36.65 7.76 -11.18
N LEU A 66 35.67 8.18 -11.97
CA LEU A 66 34.97 9.45 -11.81
C LEU A 66 33.47 9.20 -11.78
N TRP A 67 32.76 9.84 -10.85
CA TRP A 67 31.29 9.72 -10.69
C TRP A 67 30.60 11.03 -10.31
N ASP A 68 31.36 12.09 -9.98
CA ASP A 68 30.79 13.42 -9.75
C ASP A 68 30.67 14.17 -11.09
N ARG A 69 29.49 14.70 -11.37
CA ARG A 69 29.19 15.37 -12.64
C ARG A 69 30.08 16.59 -12.88
N VAL A 70 30.34 17.39 -11.86
CA VAL A 70 31.15 18.61 -11.99
C VAL A 70 32.61 18.24 -12.24
N GLU A 71 33.14 17.25 -11.52
CA GLU A 71 34.49 16.73 -11.72
C GLU A 71 34.66 16.15 -13.14
N ILE A 72 33.73 15.31 -13.59
CA ILE A 72 33.78 14.69 -14.93
C ILE A 72 33.74 15.77 -16.01
N MET A 73 32.81 16.72 -15.93
CA MET A 73 32.72 17.79 -16.93
C MET A 73 33.94 18.69 -16.92
N THR A 74 34.57 18.91 -15.76
CA THR A 74 35.84 19.65 -15.66
C THR A 74 36.97 18.90 -16.37
N VAL A 75 37.09 17.59 -16.15
CA VAL A 75 38.10 16.75 -16.81
C VAL A 75 37.90 16.70 -18.32
N LEU A 76 36.65 16.54 -18.78
CA LEU A 76 36.32 16.46 -20.21
C LEU A 76 36.53 17.81 -20.92
N LYS A 77 36.00 18.92 -20.37
CA LYS A 77 36.10 20.26 -20.99
C LYS A 77 37.53 20.79 -21.02
N ASN A 78 38.33 20.50 -20.00
CA ASN A 78 39.72 20.95 -19.95
C ASN A 78 40.70 19.97 -20.60
N HIS A 79 40.21 18.88 -21.20
CA HIS A 79 41.03 17.83 -21.81
C HIS A 79 42.11 17.26 -20.87
N THR A 80 41.84 17.21 -19.55
CA THR A 80 42.80 16.71 -18.55
C THR A 80 42.65 15.22 -18.27
N GLY A 81 41.83 14.50 -19.05
CA GLY A 81 41.69 13.05 -18.96
C GLY A 81 43.03 12.35 -19.20
N THR A 82 43.32 11.30 -18.44
CA THR A 82 44.55 10.52 -18.62
C THR A 82 44.28 9.02 -18.64
N ARG A 83 45.30 8.24 -19.00
CA ARG A 83 45.30 6.77 -18.92
C ARG A 83 45.03 6.21 -17.53
N SER A 84 45.04 7.02 -16.47
CA SER A 84 44.70 6.55 -15.13
C SER A 84 43.20 6.25 -14.98
N ILE A 85 42.35 6.95 -15.73
CA ILE A 85 40.89 6.80 -15.67
C ILE A 85 40.49 5.48 -16.31
N GLN A 86 39.78 4.64 -15.54
CA GLN A 86 39.30 3.33 -15.95
C GLN A 86 37.78 3.22 -15.97
N GLY A 87 37.08 4.12 -15.27
CA GLY A 87 35.62 4.13 -15.22
C GLY A 87 35.05 5.55 -15.08
N ILE A 88 34.01 5.85 -15.85
CA ILE A 88 33.27 7.10 -15.78
C ILE A 88 31.77 6.80 -15.62
N VAL A 89 31.14 7.44 -14.66
CA VAL A 89 29.69 7.43 -14.47
C VAL A 89 29.16 8.85 -14.59
N LEU A 90 28.63 9.17 -15.77
CA LEU A 90 28.06 10.47 -16.10
C LEU A 90 26.57 10.30 -16.43
N ASP A 91 25.73 10.81 -15.53
CA ASP A 91 24.27 10.73 -15.65
C ASP A 91 23.66 12.14 -15.61
N PHE A 92 22.81 12.44 -16.58
CA PHE A 92 21.96 13.63 -16.60
C PHE A 92 20.52 13.14 -16.42
N GLU A 93 19.72 13.70 -15.51
CA GLU A 93 18.37 13.18 -15.26
C GLU A 93 17.41 13.44 -16.45
N GLU A 94 16.61 12.44 -16.84
CA GLU A 94 15.50 12.57 -17.81
C GLU A 94 14.33 13.28 -17.10
N GLU A 95 13.92 14.48 -17.54
CA GLU A 95 12.76 15.17 -16.97
C GLU A 95 11.46 14.41 -17.28
N ARG A 96 11.01 13.53 -16.37
CA ARG A 96 9.59 13.27 -16.10
C ARG A 96 9.40 12.99 -14.60
N PHE A 97 8.59 13.85 -13.98
CA PHE A 97 8.28 13.96 -12.54
C PHE A 97 9.36 14.64 -11.67
N HIS A 98 9.53 15.95 -11.87
CA HIS A 98 10.09 16.83 -10.84
C HIS A 98 9.04 17.78 -10.29
N LYS A 99 8.54 17.44 -9.10
CA LYS A 99 8.32 18.47 -8.08
C LYS A 99 8.61 18.02 -6.64
N SER A 100 9.35 16.92 -6.43
CA SER A 100 9.61 16.44 -5.06
C SER A 100 11.04 16.03 -4.72
N ARG A 101 12.06 16.35 -5.56
CA ARG A 101 13.45 15.97 -5.23
C ARG A 101 14.49 17.08 -5.20
N VAL A 102 14.11 18.31 -5.50
CA VAL A 102 15.04 19.46 -5.39
C VAL A 102 15.14 19.99 -3.94
N GLU A 103 14.23 19.61 -3.04
CA GLU A 103 14.36 19.95 -1.60
C GLU A 103 15.00 18.85 -0.73
N SER A 104 15.14 17.62 -1.23
CA SER A 104 15.74 16.52 -0.44
C SER A 104 17.25 16.37 -0.61
N VAL A 105 17.86 17.02 -1.62
CA VAL A 105 19.32 17.02 -1.81
C VAL A 105 19.99 18.25 -1.18
N ILE A 106 19.22 19.29 -0.82
CA ILE A 106 19.75 20.46 -0.11
C ILE A 106 19.71 20.29 1.43
N SER A 107 18.94 19.33 1.97
CA SER A 107 18.80 19.13 3.42
C SER A 107 19.59 17.97 4.03
N THR A 108 20.23 17.09 3.24
CA THR A 108 20.89 15.89 3.79
C THR A 108 22.41 15.90 3.78
N ASN A 109 23.06 16.99 3.34
CA ASN A 109 24.52 17.16 3.41
C ASN A 109 24.97 18.37 4.25
N PHE A 110 24.27 18.65 5.35
CA PHE A 110 24.75 19.59 6.36
C PHE A 110 24.67 18.98 7.74
N GLN A 111 25.61 18.09 8.02
CA GLN A 111 26.15 17.87 9.36
C GLN A 111 27.34 16.93 9.21
N TRP A 112 28.55 17.49 9.09
CA TRP A 112 29.70 17.14 9.92
C TRP A 112 30.90 18.03 9.57
N ARG A 113 31.37 18.72 10.63
CA ARG A 113 32.70 19.28 10.90
C ARG A 113 33.08 20.67 10.35
N SER A 114 32.84 21.64 11.24
CA SER A 114 33.83 22.59 11.75
C SER A 114 35.28 22.13 11.58
N TYR A 115 35.95 22.64 10.55
CA TYR A 115 37.38 22.97 10.45
C TYR A 115 37.58 23.33 8.97
N LEU A 116 37.54 24.63 8.64
CA LEU A 116 37.99 25.30 7.39
C LEU A 116 37.19 26.60 7.18
N SER A 117 37.29 27.56 8.10
CA SER A 117 36.58 28.85 8.00
C SER A 117 37.22 29.87 7.04
N ASN A 118 38.40 29.61 6.45
CA ASN A 118 39.13 30.65 5.71
C ASN A 118 39.35 30.43 4.20
N VAL A 119 38.66 29.47 3.57
CA VAL A 119 38.75 29.28 2.09
C VAL A 119 37.39 29.43 1.38
N LEU A 120 36.28 29.41 2.11
CA LEU A 120 34.92 29.42 1.54
C LEU A 120 34.45 30.79 1.03
N GLY A 121 35.08 31.90 1.43
CA GLY A 121 34.70 33.24 0.98
C GLY A 121 34.88 33.48 -0.53
N LYS A 122 35.91 32.88 -1.13
CA LYS A 122 36.20 33.01 -2.58
C LYS A 122 35.40 32.05 -3.46
N ILE A 123 34.93 30.93 -2.91
CA ILE A 123 34.15 29.91 -3.65
C ILE A 123 32.66 30.28 -3.68
N LYS A 124 32.16 30.99 -2.66
CA LYS A 124 30.76 31.43 -2.58
C LYS A 124 30.39 32.47 -3.64
N GLN A 125 31.34 33.34 -4.03
CA GLN A 125 31.14 34.31 -5.11
C GLN A 125 31.20 33.66 -6.51
N GLY A 126 32.01 32.61 -6.70
CA GLY A 126 32.04 31.82 -7.93
C GLY A 126 30.76 30.98 -8.13
N LEU A 127 30.23 30.38 -7.07
CA LEU A 127 28.99 29.60 -7.10
C LEU A 127 27.75 30.46 -7.37
N LYS A 128 27.73 31.72 -6.91
CA LYS A 128 26.61 32.64 -7.15
C LYS A 128 26.52 33.08 -8.62
N SER A 129 27.67 33.20 -9.31
CA SER A 129 27.70 33.44 -10.76
C SER A 129 27.39 32.18 -11.61
N TYR A 130 27.65 30.99 -11.06
CA TYR A 130 27.42 29.72 -11.76
C TYR A 130 25.95 29.26 -11.67
N LEU A 131 25.28 29.52 -10.54
CA LEU A 131 23.86 29.17 -10.34
C LEU A 131 22.89 30.16 -11.00
N GLN A 132 23.36 31.34 -11.45
CA GLN A 132 22.55 32.30 -12.22
C GLN A 132 22.64 32.09 -13.74
N HIS A 133 23.42 31.12 -14.22
CA HIS A 133 23.53 30.74 -15.62
C HIS A 133 23.14 29.28 -15.82
N GLU A 134 21.84 28.96 -15.71
CA GLU A 134 21.12 27.93 -16.49
C GLU A 134 19.67 27.79 -15.99
N ALA A 135 18.98 28.93 -15.95
CA ALA A 135 17.54 28.94 -16.24
C ALA A 135 17.41 29.08 -17.76
N TYR A 136 17.58 27.99 -18.53
CA TYR A 136 17.32 27.98 -19.98
C TYR A 136 16.96 26.57 -20.47
N GLU A 137 15.75 26.47 -21.03
CA GLU A 137 15.30 25.64 -22.17
C GLU A 137 16.19 24.47 -22.64
N ASN A 138 15.60 23.26 -22.72
CA ASN A 138 15.76 22.25 -23.78
C ASN A 138 17.05 22.33 -24.65
N LYS A 139 18.23 22.26 -24.05
CA LYS A 139 19.48 22.06 -24.80
C LYS A 139 20.00 20.65 -24.54
N GLU A 140 19.93 19.83 -25.58
CA GLU A 140 20.60 18.54 -25.63
C GLU A 140 22.08 18.73 -25.24
N VAL A 141 22.56 17.98 -24.24
CA VAL A 141 23.97 18.02 -23.86
C VAL A 141 24.75 17.23 -24.91
N ILE A 142 25.56 17.93 -25.70
CA ILE A 142 26.42 17.34 -26.72
C ILE A 142 27.81 17.08 -26.10
N LEU A 143 28.27 15.83 -26.16
CA LEU A 143 29.64 15.44 -25.85
C LEU A 143 30.35 15.00 -27.13
N HIS A 144 31.61 15.40 -27.27
CA HIS A 144 32.46 14.95 -28.35
C HIS A 144 33.26 13.71 -27.90
N ALA A 145 33.26 12.66 -28.72
CA ALA A 145 33.90 11.38 -28.41
C ALA A 145 35.43 11.53 -28.26
N GLU A 146 36.01 12.53 -28.91
CA GLU A 146 37.43 12.93 -28.84
C GLU A 146 37.87 13.24 -27.38
N PHE A 147 36.95 13.64 -26.49
CA PHE A 147 37.27 13.88 -25.08
C PHE A 147 37.74 12.62 -24.34
N PHE A 148 37.40 11.43 -24.83
CA PHE A 148 37.79 10.16 -24.23
C PHE A 148 39.09 9.59 -24.80
N GLU A 149 39.64 10.17 -25.87
CA GLU A 149 40.84 9.67 -26.58
C GLU A 149 42.08 9.50 -25.66
N PRO A 150 42.40 10.42 -24.72
CA PRO A 150 43.54 10.24 -23.82
C PRO A 150 43.36 9.13 -22.77
N MET A 151 42.12 8.66 -22.56
CA MET A 151 41.74 7.71 -21.51
C MET A 151 41.85 6.27 -22.02
N VAL A 152 43.02 5.90 -22.52
CA VAL A 152 43.29 4.61 -23.19
C VAL A 152 43.11 3.36 -22.32
N ASN A 153 42.84 3.51 -21.01
CA ASN A 153 42.54 2.40 -20.10
C ASN A 153 41.07 2.41 -19.64
N LEU A 154 40.22 3.23 -20.25
CA LEU A 154 38.79 3.31 -19.94
C LEU A 154 38.13 1.97 -20.28
N LYS A 155 37.54 1.35 -19.26
CA LYS A 155 36.86 0.03 -19.36
C LYS A 155 35.35 0.14 -19.17
N GLN A 156 34.90 1.13 -18.40
CA GLN A 156 33.50 1.32 -18.03
C GLN A 156 33.08 2.76 -18.33
N LEU A 157 32.01 2.92 -19.10
CA LEU A 157 31.46 4.22 -19.44
C LEU A 157 29.94 4.19 -19.31
N GLN A 158 29.40 5.04 -18.44
CA GLN A 158 27.98 5.37 -18.39
C GLN A 158 27.79 6.82 -18.80
N ILE A 159 26.99 7.04 -19.85
CA ILE A 159 26.71 8.35 -20.47
C ILE A 159 25.21 8.46 -20.78
N ASN A 160 24.40 8.63 -19.73
CA ASN A 160 22.95 8.69 -19.88
C ASN A 160 22.48 10.11 -20.25
N ASN A 161 21.43 10.21 -21.08
CA ASN A 161 20.77 11.44 -21.51
C ASN A 161 21.71 12.46 -22.19
N ILE A 162 22.68 11.95 -22.95
CA ILE A 162 23.69 12.74 -23.68
C ILE A 162 23.66 12.37 -25.15
N LYS A 163 23.83 13.38 -26.02
CA LYS A 163 24.14 13.18 -27.43
C LYS A 163 25.65 13.08 -27.61
N LEU A 164 26.14 11.93 -28.04
CA LEU A 164 27.57 11.75 -28.36
C LEU A 164 27.80 12.02 -29.85
N GLU A 165 28.66 12.97 -30.17
CA GLU A 165 29.12 13.28 -31.52
C GLU A 165 30.61 12.94 -31.66
N GLY A 166 31.05 12.53 -32.84
CA GLY A 166 32.46 12.15 -33.06
C GLY A 166 32.62 10.71 -33.54
N LYS A 167 33.87 10.30 -33.73
CA LYS A 167 34.18 9.09 -34.52
C LYS A 167 34.42 7.82 -33.71
N PHE A 168 35.06 7.90 -32.53
CA PHE A 168 35.62 6.74 -31.83
C PHE A 168 35.53 6.85 -30.30
N LEU A 169 35.25 5.73 -29.63
CA LEU A 169 35.48 5.53 -28.20
C LEU A 169 36.71 4.62 -28.01
N PRO A 170 37.39 4.65 -26.85
CA PRO A 170 38.59 3.82 -26.61
C PRO A 170 38.32 2.32 -26.81
N ASP A 171 39.20 1.63 -27.55
CA ASP A 171 39.05 0.19 -27.85
C ASP A 171 39.12 -0.71 -26.61
N THR A 172 39.68 -0.23 -25.50
CA THR A 172 39.71 -0.94 -24.21
C THR A 172 38.36 -0.96 -23.50
N LEU A 173 37.35 -0.27 -24.02
CA LEU A 173 36.04 -0.16 -23.39
C LEU A 173 35.32 -1.51 -23.45
N LYS A 174 34.90 -1.99 -22.28
CA LYS A 174 34.27 -3.31 -22.10
C LYS A 174 32.80 -3.23 -21.77
N TRP A 175 32.38 -2.18 -21.07
CA TRP A 175 31.01 -1.94 -20.66
C TRP A 175 30.61 -0.51 -21.02
N LEU A 176 29.57 -0.37 -21.83
CA LEU A 176 28.96 0.89 -22.19
C LEU A 176 27.48 0.88 -21.81
N GLN A 177 27.07 1.83 -20.98
CA GLN A 177 25.68 2.16 -20.75
C GLN A 177 25.36 3.54 -21.32
N TRP A 178 24.40 3.60 -22.23
CA TRP A 178 24.00 4.82 -22.92
C TRP A 178 22.48 4.85 -23.09
N GLN A 179 21.81 5.27 -22.02
CA GLN A 179 20.35 5.39 -21.95
C GLN A 179 19.91 6.81 -22.30
N GLY A 180 18.68 6.97 -22.78
CA GLY A 180 18.11 8.28 -23.13
C GLY A 180 18.83 9.02 -24.27
N CYS A 181 19.46 8.29 -25.21
CA CYS A 181 20.05 8.88 -26.41
C CYS A 181 18.97 9.62 -27.23
N PRO A 182 19.16 10.92 -27.55
CA PRO A 182 18.12 11.72 -28.22
C PRO A 182 18.00 11.47 -29.72
N SER A 183 18.77 10.52 -30.30
CA SER A 183 18.82 10.26 -31.74
C SER A 183 18.01 9.03 -32.15
N GLU A 184 17.46 9.06 -33.37
CA GLU A 184 16.74 7.96 -34.01
C GLU A 184 17.66 6.80 -34.41
N HIS A 185 18.94 7.11 -34.63
CA HIS A 185 20.00 6.17 -34.99
C HIS A 185 21.27 6.46 -34.19
N MET A 186 22.11 5.44 -33.98
CA MET A 186 23.38 5.64 -33.31
C MET A 186 24.39 6.38 -34.21
N SER A 187 24.97 7.46 -33.69
CA SER A 187 25.91 8.36 -34.39
C SER A 187 27.36 7.83 -34.47
N LEU A 188 27.71 6.81 -33.69
CA LEU A 188 29.06 6.24 -33.64
C LEU A 188 29.39 5.53 -34.96
N LYS A 189 30.52 5.91 -35.58
CA LYS A 189 30.98 5.29 -36.83
C LYS A 189 31.67 3.94 -36.63
N PHE A 190 32.17 3.69 -35.41
CA PHE A 190 32.90 2.49 -35.01
C PHE A 190 32.60 2.17 -33.54
N TRP A 191 32.45 0.88 -33.23
CA TRP A 191 32.28 0.39 -31.86
C TRP A 191 33.60 -0.15 -31.31
N PRO A 192 33.87 -0.01 -30.00
CA PRO A 192 35.07 -0.56 -29.37
C PRO A 192 35.18 -2.07 -29.58
N GLN A 193 36.37 -2.56 -29.94
CA GLN A 193 36.59 -3.98 -30.23
C GLN A 193 36.46 -4.90 -29.01
N GLU A 194 36.82 -4.42 -27.82
CA GLU A 194 36.72 -5.17 -26.56
C GLU A 194 35.35 -5.03 -25.88
N LEU A 195 34.36 -4.45 -26.55
CA LEU A 195 33.04 -4.23 -25.95
C LEU A 195 32.33 -5.56 -25.71
N THR A 196 32.06 -5.84 -24.44
CA THR A 196 31.38 -7.07 -23.99
C THR A 196 29.93 -6.82 -23.58
N ILE A 197 29.59 -5.60 -23.17
CA ILE A 197 28.24 -5.25 -22.74
C ILE A 197 27.85 -3.91 -23.33
N LEU A 198 26.69 -3.91 -23.98
CA LEU A 198 26.06 -2.73 -24.53
C LEU A 198 24.66 -2.60 -23.93
N ASP A 199 24.49 -1.59 -23.08
CA ASP A 199 23.21 -1.26 -22.44
C ASP A 199 22.66 0.04 -23.02
N LEU A 200 21.64 -0.12 -23.85
CA LEU A 200 20.93 0.94 -24.57
C LEU A 200 19.47 1.01 -24.12
N LYS A 201 19.19 0.61 -22.87
CA LYS A 201 17.85 0.62 -22.30
C LYS A 201 17.20 2.01 -22.39
N ASN A 202 15.89 2.04 -22.56
CA ASN A 202 15.06 3.26 -22.49
C ASN A 202 15.42 4.32 -23.56
N ASN A 203 16.01 3.91 -24.69
CA ASN A 203 16.24 4.78 -25.85
C ASN A 203 14.95 4.92 -26.67
N LYS A 204 14.05 5.78 -26.19
CA LYS A 204 12.67 5.90 -26.70
C LYS A 204 12.55 6.36 -28.15
N LYS A 205 13.55 7.06 -28.69
CA LYS A 205 13.54 7.56 -30.08
C LYS A 205 14.21 6.60 -31.07
N MET A 206 14.92 5.58 -30.59
CA MET A 206 15.72 4.71 -31.45
C MET A 206 14.80 3.80 -32.28
N GLU A 207 14.86 3.97 -33.60
CA GLU A 207 14.08 3.15 -34.55
C GLU A 207 14.85 1.91 -35.01
N THR A 208 16.18 2.05 -35.15
CA THR A 208 17.10 0.99 -35.55
C THR A 208 18.41 1.09 -34.79
N LEU A 209 18.98 -0.07 -34.41
CA LEU A 209 20.23 -0.14 -33.67
C LEU A 209 21.44 0.30 -34.52
N TRP A 210 21.56 -0.24 -35.75
CA TRP A 210 22.55 0.16 -36.75
C TRP A 210 21.84 0.94 -37.86
N GLY A 211 22.36 2.11 -38.25
CA GLY A 211 21.75 2.92 -39.33
C GLY A 211 21.79 2.22 -40.70
N TRP A 212 20.92 2.64 -41.64
CA TRP A 212 20.73 1.98 -42.95
C TRP A 212 21.95 2.00 -43.90
N LYS A 213 23.00 2.77 -43.59
CA LYS A 213 24.26 2.83 -44.36
C LYS A 213 25.42 2.03 -43.72
N TRP A 214 25.12 1.12 -42.79
CA TRP A 214 26.14 0.43 -42.00
C TRP A 214 26.83 -0.72 -42.76
N ASN A 215 28.17 -0.76 -42.72
CA ASN A 215 28.97 -1.86 -43.26
C ASN A 215 29.12 -2.96 -42.20
N GLN A 216 28.78 -4.21 -42.55
CA GLN A 216 28.82 -5.40 -41.68
C GLN A 216 30.18 -5.62 -40.96
N ASN A 217 31.28 -5.03 -41.43
CA ASN A 217 32.62 -5.14 -40.85
C ASN A 217 32.86 -4.39 -39.51
N LYS A 218 31.85 -3.74 -38.91
CA LYS A 218 32.04 -2.83 -37.76
C LYS A 218 31.25 -3.17 -36.48
N VAL A 219 30.83 -4.42 -36.33
CA VAL A 219 30.05 -4.88 -35.17
C VAL A 219 30.99 -5.34 -34.03
N PRO A 220 30.69 -5.08 -32.74
CA PRO A 220 31.51 -5.55 -31.62
C PRO A 220 31.46 -7.08 -31.50
N GLN A 221 32.50 -7.76 -31.96
CA GLN A 221 32.54 -9.24 -32.05
C GLN A 221 32.57 -9.93 -30.68
N LYS A 222 33.11 -9.25 -29.65
CA LYS A 222 33.21 -9.75 -28.27
C LYS A 222 31.96 -9.47 -27.42
N LEU A 223 30.88 -8.97 -28.03
CA LEU A 223 29.66 -8.60 -27.32
C LEU A 223 29.00 -9.84 -26.71
N MET A 224 28.80 -9.83 -25.39
CA MET A 224 28.15 -10.88 -24.61
C MET A 224 26.73 -10.52 -24.20
N VAL A 225 26.47 -9.24 -23.92
CA VAL A 225 25.14 -8.76 -23.50
C VAL A 225 24.71 -7.56 -24.33
N LEU A 226 23.51 -7.65 -24.89
CA LEU A 226 22.84 -6.55 -25.57
C LEU A 226 21.52 -6.26 -24.87
N ASN A 227 21.42 -5.10 -24.21
CA ASN A 227 20.19 -4.65 -23.56
C ASN A 227 19.57 -3.48 -24.33
N LEU A 228 18.42 -3.74 -24.94
CA LEU A 228 17.58 -2.82 -25.71
C LEU A 228 16.19 -2.66 -25.07
N SER A 229 16.03 -3.07 -23.81
CA SER A 229 14.73 -2.98 -23.13
C SER A 229 14.18 -1.54 -23.14
N TYR A 230 12.86 -1.39 -23.24
CA TYR A 230 12.13 -0.12 -23.28
C TYR A 230 12.48 0.77 -24.49
N CYS A 231 13.05 0.22 -25.57
CA CYS A 231 13.23 0.92 -26.84
C CYS A 231 11.94 0.87 -27.67
N ILE A 232 10.96 1.68 -27.27
CA ILE A 232 9.58 1.59 -27.77
C ILE A 232 9.41 1.82 -29.27
N GLN A 233 10.31 2.58 -29.92
CA GLN A 233 10.26 2.84 -31.37
C GLN A 233 11.04 1.81 -32.21
N LEU A 234 11.72 0.85 -31.57
CA LEU A 234 12.50 -0.17 -32.27
C LEU A 234 11.54 -1.09 -33.05
N THR A 235 11.62 -1.06 -34.38
CA THR A 235 10.73 -1.85 -35.25
C THR A 235 11.33 -3.19 -35.68
N THR A 236 12.65 -3.25 -35.78
CA THR A 236 13.43 -4.43 -36.16
C THR A 236 14.82 -4.42 -35.53
N ILE A 237 15.39 -5.60 -35.34
CA ILE A 237 16.78 -5.78 -34.87
C ILE A 237 17.65 -6.01 -36.12
N PRO A 238 18.86 -5.42 -36.20
CA PRO A 238 19.73 -5.64 -37.34
C PRO A 238 20.36 -7.04 -37.32
N ASP A 239 21.13 -7.35 -38.38
CA ASP A 239 21.96 -8.56 -38.44
C ASP A 239 22.98 -8.61 -37.29
N LEU A 240 22.91 -9.69 -36.49
CA LEU A 240 23.81 -10.00 -35.38
C LEU A 240 24.70 -11.22 -35.66
N SER A 241 24.78 -11.70 -36.90
CA SER A 241 25.54 -12.91 -37.30
C SER A 241 27.02 -12.89 -36.87
N ARG A 242 27.61 -11.71 -36.72
CA ARG A 242 29.01 -11.50 -36.31
C ARG A 242 29.22 -11.36 -34.80
N CYS A 243 28.14 -11.26 -34.03
CA CYS A 243 28.18 -11.20 -32.57
C CYS A 243 28.21 -12.62 -31.97
N GLN A 244 29.23 -13.40 -32.30
CA GLN A 244 29.31 -14.83 -31.96
C GLN A 244 29.54 -15.12 -30.47
N CYS A 245 29.78 -14.09 -29.65
CA CYS A 245 29.91 -14.20 -28.19
C CYS A 245 28.63 -13.85 -27.42
N LEU A 246 27.53 -13.50 -28.09
CA LEU A 246 26.30 -13.07 -27.42
C LEU A 246 25.71 -14.19 -26.57
N GLU A 247 25.58 -13.95 -25.28
CA GLU A 247 24.98 -14.85 -24.30
C GLU A 247 23.61 -14.35 -23.82
N LYS A 248 23.36 -13.03 -23.86
CA LYS A 248 22.09 -12.44 -23.42
C LYS A 248 21.62 -11.30 -24.34
N ILE A 249 20.36 -11.37 -24.76
CA ILE A 249 19.66 -10.29 -25.46
C ILE A 249 18.40 -9.93 -24.67
N ASP A 250 18.25 -8.66 -24.34
CA ASP A 250 17.09 -8.13 -23.62
C ASP A 250 16.37 -7.07 -24.45
N LEU A 251 15.13 -7.37 -24.85
CA LEU A 251 14.26 -6.53 -25.67
C LEU A 251 12.93 -6.26 -24.95
N GLU A 252 12.89 -6.41 -23.62
CA GLU A 252 11.68 -6.19 -22.84
C GLU A 252 11.01 -4.86 -23.21
N ASN A 253 9.71 -4.86 -23.44
CA ASN A 253 8.90 -3.67 -23.70
C ASN A 253 9.30 -2.89 -24.97
N CYS A 254 9.81 -3.57 -26.00
CA CYS A 254 9.95 -3.02 -27.36
C CYS A 254 8.61 -3.15 -28.12
N ILE A 255 7.63 -2.31 -27.79
CA ILE A 255 6.24 -2.46 -28.23
C ILE A 255 6.02 -2.43 -29.75
N ASN A 256 6.87 -1.73 -30.52
CA ASN A 256 6.78 -1.64 -31.98
C ASN A 256 7.62 -2.71 -32.70
N LEU A 257 8.30 -3.60 -31.98
CA LEU A 257 9.12 -4.65 -32.59
C LEU A 257 8.22 -5.65 -33.31
N THR A 258 8.25 -5.65 -34.64
CA THR A 258 7.36 -6.49 -35.46
C THR A 258 8.01 -7.81 -35.87
N LYS A 259 9.32 -7.80 -36.08
CA LYS A 259 10.11 -8.93 -36.56
C LYS A 259 11.49 -8.97 -35.89
N ILE A 260 11.93 -10.18 -35.60
CA ILE A 260 13.30 -10.50 -35.18
C ILE A 260 14.07 -10.95 -36.41
N HIS A 261 15.31 -10.49 -36.57
CA HIS A 261 16.16 -10.88 -37.69
C HIS A 261 16.64 -12.34 -37.56
N ASP A 262 16.66 -13.08 -38.66
CA ASP A 262 16.96 -14.52 -38.69
C ASP A 262 18.34 -14.87 -38.13
N SER A 263 19.29 -13.94 -38.19
CA SER A 263 20.62 -14.11 -37.59
C SER A 263 20.59 -14.49 -36.11
N ILE A 264 19.57 -14.05 -35.34
CA ILE A 264 19.44 -14.41 -33.93
C ILE A 264 19.30 -15.93 -33.78
N GLY A 265 18.58 -16.57 -34.68
CA GLY A 265 18.40 -18.02 -34.69
C GLY A 265 19.68 -18.83 -34.90
N SER A 266 20.73 -18.19 -35.42
CA SER A 266 22.06 -18.79 -35.64
C SER A 266 23.04 -18.62 -34.47
N LEU A 267 22.67 -17.89 -33.41
CA LEU A 267 23.58 -17.54 -32.30
C LEU A 267 23.80 -18.72 -31.32
N SER A 268 24.87 -19.48 -31.52
CA SER A 268 25.15 -20.68 -30.72
C SER A 268 25.52 -20.43 -29.26
N THR A 269 25.93 -19.22 -28.88
CA THR A 269 26.30 -18.88 -27.50
C THR A 269 25.14 -18.33 -26.67
N LEU A 270 24.00 -18.02 -27.31
CA LEU A 270 22.89 -17.34 -26.65
C LEU A 270 22.27 -18.24 -25.58
N ARG A 271 22.21 -17.73 -24.34
CA ARG A 271 21.63 -18.40 -23.16
C ARG A 271 20.30 -17.78 -22.72
N SER A 272 20.10 -16.49 -22.95
CA SER A 272 18.88 -15.79 -22.54
C SER A 272 18.39 -14.84 -23.61
N LEU A 273 17.11 -14.99 -23.99
CA LEU A 273 16.41 -14.09 -24.90
C LEU A 273 15.12 -13.59 -24.22
N ASN A 274 15.06 -12.29 -23.94
CA ASN A 274 13.90 -11.65 -23.35
C ASN A 274 13.18 -10.78 -24.38
N LEU A 275 11.94 -11.14 -24.72
CA LEU A 275 11.04 -10.43 -25.63
C LEU A 275 9.74 -10.02 -24.91
N THR A 276 9.71 -10.07 -23.59
CA THR A 276 8.55 -9.71 -22.77
C THR A 276 7.97 -8.36 -23.20
N ARG A 277 6.64 -8.22 -23.31
CA ARG A 277 5.93 -6.99 -23.70
C ARG A 277 6.28 -6.46 -25.10
N CYS A 278 6.76 -7.30 -26.02
CA CYS A 278 6.85 -6.96 -27.45
C CYS A 278 5.49 -7.19 -28.14
N SER A 279 4.50 -6.32 -27.85
CA SER A 279 3.11 -6.52 -28.26
C SER A 279 2.87 -6.54 -29.78
N SER A 280 3.76 -5.96 -30.59
CA SER A 280 3.68 -6.01 -32.06
C SER A 280 4.36 -7.23 -32.70
N LEU A 281 5.03 -8.07 -31.91
CA LEU A 281 5.79 -9.20 -32.41
C LEU A 281 4.82 -10.27 -32.93
N ASN A 282 4.92 -10.56 -34.24
CA ASN A 282 4.03 -11.52 -34.87
C ASN A 282 4.58 -12.95 -34.86
N ASN A 283 5.89 -13.11 -35.12
CA ASN A 283 6.55 -14.41 -35.26
C ASN A 283 7.99 -14.34 -34.73
N LEU A 284 8.48 -15.48 -34.23
CA LEU A 284 9.90 -15.73 -33.99
C LEU A 284 10.64 -16.07 -35.30
N PRO A 285 11.98 -16.06 -35.33
CA PRO A 285 12.77 -16.50 -36.49
C PRO A 285 12.38 -17.90 -36.95
N ILE A 286 12.36 -18.13 -38.27
CA ILE A 286 11.98 -19.44 -38.84
C ILE A 286 13.04 -20.50 -38.53
N ASP A 287 14.31 -20.12 -38.68
CA ASP A 287 15.43 -20.98 -38.31
C ASP A 287 15.91 -20.58 -36.91
N ILE A 288 15.81 -21.51 -35.95
CA ILE A 288 16.34 -21.40 -34.58
C ILE A 288 17.36 -22.51 -34.29
N SER A 289 17.88 -23.16 -35.33
CA SER A 289 18.73 -24.34 -35.22
C SER A 289 20.08 -24.08 -34.52
N GLY A 290 20.52 -22.82 -34.50
CA GLY A 290 21.74 -22.38 -33.83
C GLY A 290 21.59 -22.22 -32.32
N LEU A 291 20.39 -21.97 -31.79
CA LEU A 291 20.11 -21.62 -30.38
C LEU A 291 20.23 -22.80 -29.38
N LYS A 292 21.22 -23.68 -29.56
CA LYS A 292 21.39 -24.95 -28.82
C LYS A 292 21.71 -24.77 -27.32
N ASN A 293 22.23 -23.60 -26.94
CA ASN A 293 22.61 -23.27 -25.56
C ASN A 293 21.59 -22.33 -24.87
N LEU A 294 20.44 -22.05 -25.50
CA LEU A 294 19.42 -21.20 -24.90
C LEU A 294 18.84 -21.87 -23.65
N GLU A 295 18.90 -21.19 -22.51
CA GLU A 295 18.43 -21.65 -21.20
C GLU A 295 17.12 -20.97 -20.80
N SER A 296 16.92 -19.69 -21.10
CA SER A 296 15.68 -18.96 -20.79
C SER A 296 15.14 -18.18 -22.00
N LEU A 297 13.85 -18.36 -22.30
CA LEU A 297 13.12 -17.65 -23.33
C LEU A 297 11.87 -16.99 -22.74
N PHE A 298 11.80 -15.66 -22.79
CA PHE A 298 10.66 -14.89 -22.28
C PHE A 298 9.90 -14.23 -23.43
N LEU A 299 8.62 -14.57 -23.58
CA LEU A 299 7.70 -14.12 -24.62
C LEU A 299 6.42 -13.50 -24.01
N SER A 300 6.37 -13.33 -22.68
CA SER A 300 5.17 -12.87 -21.98
C SER A 300 4.66 -11.54 -22.53
N SER A 301 3.34 -11.37 -22.64
CA SER A 301 2.67 -10.20 -23.21
C SER A 301 3.03 -9.87 -24.68
N CYS A 302 3.43 -10.87 -25.47
CA CYS A 302 3.52 -10.76 -26.94
C CYS A 302 2.15 -11.06 -27.58
N SER A 303 1.21 -10.10 -27.47
CA SER A 303 -0.21 -10.34 -27.78
C SER A 303 -0.53 -10.72 -29.22
N LYS A 304 0.34 -10.41 -30.20
CA LYS A 304 0.16 -10.84 -31.61
C LYS A 304 0.82 -12.17 -31.96
N LEU A 305 1.60 -12.76 -31.05
CA LEU A 305 2.26 -14.04 -31.27
C LEU A 305 1.21 -15.18 -31.21
N LYS A 306 0.96 -15.83 -32.35
CA LYS A 306 -0.08 -16.86 -32.49
C LYS A 306 0.41 -18.30 -32.33
N ALA A 307 1.70 -18.53 -32.54
CA ALA A 307 2.29 -19.86 -32.47
C ALA A 307 3.78 -19.76 -32.12
N LEU A 308 4.30 -20.83 -31.50
CA LEU A 308 5.73 -21.05 -31.33
C LEU A 308 6.30 -21.77 -32.58
N PRO A 309 7.60 -21.65 -32.89
CA PRO A 309 8.23 -22.36 -34.00
C PRO A 309 8.05 -23.88 -33.92
N GLU A 310 7.70 -24.51 -35.05
CA GLU A 310 7.52 -25.97 -35.16
C GLU A 310 8.77 -26.78 -34.76
N ASN A 311 9.96 -26.19 -34.86
CA ASN A 311 11.25 -26.78 -34.53
C ASN A 311 11.79 -26.35 -33.15
N ILE A 312 10.96 -25.80 -32.24
CA ILE A 312 11.38 -25.35 -30.90
C ILE A 312 12.07 -26.46 -30.07
N GLY A 313 11.76 -27.74 -30.33
CA GLY A 313 12.44 -28.88 -29.72
C GLY A 313 13.95 -28.98 -29.96
N ILE A 314 14.53 -28.18 -30.86
CA ILE A 314 15.99 -28.10 -31.04
C ILE A 314 16.69 -27.43 -29.85
N LEU A 315 15.97 -26.63 -29.06
CA LEU A 315 16.50 -25.86 -27.91
C LEU A 315 16.75 -26.76 -26.68
N LYS A 316 17.53 -27.83 -26.81
CA LYS A 316 17.74 -28.89 -25.80
C LYS A 316 18.32 -28.43 -24.45
N SER A 317 18.77 -27.17 -24.35
CA SER A 317 19.27 -26.58 -23.11
C SER A 317 18.23 -25.72 -22.38
N LEU A 318 17.03 -25.54 -22.96
CA LEU A 318 16.01 -24.65 -22.41
C LEU A 318 15.49 -25.19 -21.08
N LYS A 319 15.52 -24.32 -20.07
CA LYS A 319 15.05 -24.55 -18.70
C LYS A 319 13.80 -23.74 -18.39
N GLU A 320 13.70 -22.53 -18.93
CA GLU A 320 12.58 -21.62 -18.65
C GLU A 320 11.95 -21.13 -19.95
N LEU A 321 10.63 -21.31 -20.06
CA LEU A 321 9.82 -20.76 -21.15
C LEU A 321 8.61 -20.04 -20.56
N HIS A 322 8.56 -18.73 -20.77
CA HIS A 322 7.42 -17.90 -20.41
C HIS A 322 6.75 -17.40 -21.68
N ALA A 323 5.46 -17.68 -21.86
CA ALA A 323 4.67 -17.24 -23.00
C ALA A 323 3.26 -16.79 -22.58
N ASP A 324 3.19 -16.18 -21.41
CA ASP A 324 1.97 -15.61 -20.81
C ASP A 324 1.38 -14.49 -21.66
N ASP A 325 0.08 -14.21 -21.56
CA ASP A 325 -0.58 -13.11 -22.30
C ASP A 325 -0.30 -13.14 -23.82
N THR A 326 -0.14 -14.33 -24.41
CA THR A 326 0.04 -14.51 -25.86
C THR A 326 -1.25 -14.99 -26.53
N SER A 327 -1.32 -14.87 -27.85
CA SER A 327 -2.43 -15.40 -28.65
C SER A 327 -2.18 -16.84 -29.11
N ILE A 328 -1.37 -17.61 -28.36
CA ILE A 328 -1.03 -19.00 -28.71
C ILE A 328 -2.29 -19.87 -28.66
N THR A 329 -2.58 -20.55 -29.77
CA THR A 329 -3.73 -21.47 -29.89
C THR A 329 -3.36 -22.91 -29.57
N GLU A 330 -2.13 -23.32 -29.88
CA GLU A 330 -1.62 -24.67 -29.68
C GLU A 330 -0.10 -24.65 -29.44
N LEU A 331 0.40 -25.67 -28.75
CA LEU A 331 1.83 -25.88 -28.55
C LEU A 331 2.38 -26.84 -29.63
N PRO A 332 3.50 -26.52 -30.30
CA PRO A 332 4.04 -27.37 -31.36
C PRO A 332 4.54 -28.69 -30.78
N GLN A 333 4.36 -29.79 -31.52
CA GLN A 333 4.70 -31.14 -31.05
C GLN A 333 6.18 -31.30 -30.65
N SER A 334 7.08 -30.49 -31.23
CA SER A 334 8.49 -30.54 -30.87
C SER A 334 8.83 -29.96 -29.50
N ILE A 335 7.96 -29.14 -28.89
CA ILE A 335 8.20 -28.57 -27.54
C ILE A 335 8.43 -29.67 -26.49
N PHE A 336 7.85 -30.84 -26.70
CA PHE A 336 7.96 -32.01 -25.81
C PHE A 336 9.32 -32.71 -25.91
N HIS A 337 10.20 -32.29 -26.82
CA HIS A 337 11.61 -32.71 -26.85
C HIS A 337 12.51 -31.89 -25.91
N LEU A 338 11.98 -30.85 -25.25
CA LEU A 338 12.71 -30.00 -24.31
C LEU A 338 12.85 -30.68 -22.94
N THR A 339 13.60 -31.77 -22.89
CA THR A 339 13.71 -32.63 -21.69
C THR A 339 14.40 -31.98 -20.49
N LYS A 340 15.00 -30.81 -20.64
CA LYS A 340 15.59 -30.01 -19.54
C LYS A 340 14.69 -28.86 -19.07
N LEU A 341 13.49 -28.71 -19.63
CA LEU A 341 12.58 -27.63 -19.26
C LEU A 341 12.11 -27.82 -17.82
N GLU A 342 12.43 -26.86 -16.96
CA GLU A 342 12.11 -26.82 -15.53
C GLU A 342 10.85 -25.97 -15.27
N ARG A 343 10.63 -24.90 -16.04
CA ARG A 343 9.49 -23.99 -15.88
C ARG A 343 8.80 -23.70 -17.21
N LEU A 344 7.50 -23.92 -17.26
CA LEU A 344 6.63 -23.59 -18.38
C LEU A 344 5.47 -22.71 -17.88
N VAL A 345 5.48 -21.45 -18.31
CA VAL A 345 4.52 -20.43 -17.85
C VAL A 345 3.70 -19.98 -19.07
N LEU A 346 2.40 -20.24 -19.02
CA LEU A 346 1.42 -20.05 -20.09
C LEU A 346 0.16 -19.36 -19.51
N GLU A 347 0.34 -18.36 -18.66
CA GLU A 347 -0.76 -17.65 -18.01
C GLU A 347 -1.53 -16.77 -19.00
N HIS A 348 -2.82 -16.52 -18.71
CA HIS A 348 -3.72 -15.71 -19.53
C HIS A 348 -3.84 -16.15 -21.00
N CYS A 349 -3.47 -17.40 -21.33
CA CYS A 349 -3.55 -17.95 -22.68
C CYS A 349 -4.98 -18.40 -23.00
N LYS A 350 -5.87 -17.45 -23.27
CA LYS A 350 -7.32 -17.68 -23.49
C LYS A 350 -7.67 -18.56 -24.68
N HIS A 351 -6.77 -18.66 -25.66
CA HIS A 351 -6.99 -19.46 -26.87
C HIS A 351 -6.44 -20.88 -26.78
N LEU A 352 -5.61 -21.19 -25.78
CA LEU A 352 -5.04 -22.51 -25.54
C LEU A 352 -6.08 -23.42 -24.86
N ARG A 353 -6.85 -24.16 -25.67
CA ARG A 353 -7.95 -25.00 -25.16
C ARG A 353 -7.51 -26.32 -24.57
N ARG A 354 -6.42 -26.91 -25.05
CA ARG A 354 -5.95 -28.25 -24.64
C ARG A 354 -4.43 -28.31 -24.62
N LEU A 355 -3.91 -29.15 -23.74
CA LEU A 355 -2.52 -29.61 -23.78
C LEU A 355 -2.46 -30.97 -24.48
N PRO A 356 -1.51 -31.21 -25.37
CA PRO A 356 -1.38 -32.51 -26.04
C PRO A 356 -0.84 -33.58 -25.09
N THR A 357 -1.11 -34.85 -25.41
CA THR A 357 -0.70 -36.03 -24.62
C THR A 357 0.82 -36.20 -24.51
N SER A 358 1.60 -35.43 -25.25
CA SER A 358 3.07 -35.45 -25.18
C SER A 358 3.63 -34.57 -24.07
N ILE A 359 2.82 -33.80 -23.34
CA ILE A 359 3.27 -32.97 -22.20
C ILE A 359 4.06 -33.79 -21.17
N GLY A 360 3.71 -35.07 -20.99
CA GLY A 360 4.39 -35.98 -20.07
C GLY A 360 5.87 -36.25 -20.41
N HIS A 361 6.36 -35.91 -21.61
CA HIS A 361 7.77 -36.05 -21.97
C HIS A 361 8.66 -34.95 -21.38
N LEU A 362 8.10 -33.88 -20.80
CA LEU A 362 8.84 -32.82 -20.11
C LEU A 362 9.27 -33.28 -18.71
N CYS A 363 10.07 -34.34 -18.63
CA CYS A 363 10.34 -35.02 -17.37
C CYS A 363 11.07 -34.17 -16.31
N SER A 364 11.74 -33.08 -16.69
CA SER A 364 12.39 -32.13 -15.77
C SER A 364 11.48 -31.01 -15.25
N LEU A 365 10.22 -30.96 -15.69
CA LEU A 365 9.32 -29.85 -15.36
C LEU A 365 9.01 -29.83 -13.86
N GLN A 366 9.30 -28.69 -13.23
CA GLN A 366 9.06 -28.38 -11.81
C GLN A 366 7.86 -27.45 -11.64
N GLU A 367 7.65 -26.52 -12.57
CA GLU A 367 6.54 -25.57 -12.53
C GLU A 367 5.79 -25.54 -13.86
N LEU A 368 4.47 -25.75 -13.78
CA LEU A 368 3.53 -25.55 -14.88
C LEU A 368 2.46 -24.56 -14.43
N SER A 369 2.47 -23.35 -15.01
CA SER A 369 1.44 -22.34 -14.75
C SER A 369 0.60 -22.09 -15.98
N LEU A 370 -0.71 -22.23 -15.82
CA LEU A 370 -1.76 -22.00 -16.81
C LEU A 370 -2.81 -21.04 -16.24
N TYR A 371 -2.45 -20.22 -15.25
CA TYR A 371 -3.34 -19.26 -14.60
C TYR A 371 -4.20 -18.51 -15.62
N ASP A 372 -5.51 -18.46 -15.40
CA ASP A 372 -6.47 -17.73 -16.23
C ASP A 372 -6.44 -18.12 -17.73
N SER A 373 -6.11 -19.37 -18.06
CA SER A 373 -6.08 -19.88 -19.45
C SER A 373 -7.38 -20.51 -19.92
N GLY A 374 -7.51 -20.70 -21.24
CA GLY A 374 -8.69 -21.30 -21.87
C GLY A 374 -8.80 -22.83 -21.76
N LEU A 375 -8.06 -23.46 -20.84
CA LEU A 375 -7.90 -24.91 -20.77
C LEU A 375 -9.24 -25.61 -20.44
N GLU A 376 -9.64 -26.56 -21.28
CA GLU A 376 -10.88 -27.35 -21.13
C GLU A 376 -10.63 -28.65 -20.33
N GLU A 377 -9.48 -29.30 -20.52
CA GLU A 377 -9.10 -30.58 -19.90
C GLU A 377 -7.58 -30.70 -19.70
N LEU A 378 -7.16 -31.46 -18.67
CA LEU A 378 -5.78 -31.89 -18.49
C LEU A 378 -5.58 -33.31 -19.08
N PRO A 379 -4.50 -33.57 -19.83
CA PRO A 379 -4.25 -34.87 -20.42
C PRO A 379 -3.73 -35.88 -19.39
N ASP A 380 -4.09 -37.16 -19.54
CA ASP A 380 -3.64 -38.26 -18.67
C ASP A 380 -2.11 -38.44 -18.61
N SER A 381 -1.41 -37.98 -19.64
CA SER A 381 0.06 -38.00 -19.67
C SER A 381 0.71 -37.15 -18.58
N ILE A 382 -0.03 -36.24 -17.93
CA ILE A 382 0.46 -35.42 -16.81
C ILE A 382 1.10 -36.27 -15.71
N LYS A 383 0.63 -37.53 -15.53
CA LYS A 383 1.19 -38.50 -14.59
C LYS A 383 2.69 -38.79 -14.74
N SER A 384 3.28 -38.42 -15.87
CA SER A 384 4.70 -38.67 -16.17
C SER A 384 5.62 -37.54 -15.70
N LEU A 385 5.05 -36.41 -15.24
CA LEU A 385 5.78 -35.25 -14.75
C LEU A 385 6.22 -35.44 -13.29
N ASN A 386 7.11 -36.42 -13.08
CA ASN A 386 7.49 -36.86 -11.73
C ASN A 386 8.21 -35.78 -10.91
N ASN A 387 8.80 -34.76 -11.54
CA ASN A 387 9.51 -33.66 -10.87
C ASN A 387 8.63 -32.42 -10.65
N LEU A 388 7.33 -32.46 -11.02
CA LEU A 388 6.46 -31.28 -10.92
C LEU A 388 6.17 -30.96 -9.46
N GLU A 389 6.59 -29.77 -9.02
CA GLU A 389 6.42 -29.25 -7.66
C GLU A 389 5.22 -28.30 -7.57
N ARG A 390 4.98 -27.49 -8.61
CA ARG A 390 3.90 -26.49 -8.65
C ARG A 390 3.06 -26.63 -9.92
N LEU A 391 1.75 -26.82 -9.72
CA LEU A 391 0.76 -26.80 -10.79
C LEU A 391 -0.29 -25.72 -10.51
N ASN A 392 -0.30 -24.67 -11.32
CA ASN A 392 -1.21 -23.54 -11.19
C ASN A 392 -2.21 -23.52 -12.36
N LEU A 393 -3.49 -23.72 -12.05
CA LEU A 393 -4.63 -23.75 -12.95
C LEU A 393 -5.72 -22.78 -12.48
N MET A 394 -5.41 -21.87 -11.56
CA MET A 394 -6.41 -20.94 -11.04
C MET A 394 -7.02 -20.12 -12.18
N TRP A 395 -8.30 -19.80 -12.11
CA TRP A 395 -9.06 -19.05 -13.11
C TRP A 395 -9.21 -19.72 -14.48
N CYS A 396 -8.86 -21.00 -14.61
CA CYS A 396 -9.23 -21.81 -15.78
C CYS A 396 -10.73 -22.15 -15.77
N GLY A 397 -11.58 -21.17 -16.07
CA GLY A 397 -13.04 -21.30 -15.98
C GLY A 397 -13.65 -22.35 -16.92
N SER A 398 -12.94 -22.77 -17.97
CA SER A 398 -13.35 -23.83 -18.89
C SER A 398 -12.98 -25.25 -18.42
N LEU A 399 -12.15 -25.37 -17.38
CA LEU A 399 -11.68 -26.65 -16.86
C LEU A 399 -12.79 -27.30 -16.02
N THR A 400 -13.30 -28.44 -16.48
CA THR A 400 -14.45 -29.12 -15.85
C THR A 400 -14.10 -30.40 -15.11
N VAL A 401 -12.95 -31.01 -15.40
CA VAL A 401 -12.50 -32.28 -14.82
C VAL A 401 -11.00 -32.22 -14.54
N ILE A 402 -10.60 -32.71 -13.37
CA ILE A 402 -9.20 -33.04 -13.05
C ILE A 402 -9.05 -34.57 -13.18
N PRO A 403 -8.15 -35.08 -14.03
CA PRO A 403 -8.02 -36.51 -14.28
C PRO A 403 -7.46 -37.26 -13.07
N ASP A 404 -7.82 -38.54 -12.91
CA ASP A 404 -7.25 -39.43 -11.88
C ASP A 404 -5.72 -39.52 -11.97
N SER A 405 -5.16 -39.30 -13.16
CA SER A 405 -3.71 -39.20 -13.39
C SER A 405 -2.99 -38.15 -12.53
N ILE A 406 -3.69 -37.17 -11.93
CA ILE A 406 -3.10 -36.15 -11.05
C ILE A 406 -2.41 -36.76 -9.82
N GLY A 407 -2.96 -37.84 -9.26
CA GLY A 407 -2.44 -38.48 -8.05
C GLY A 407 -1.04 -39.08 -8.19
N ASN A 408 -0.53 -39.19 -9.43
CA ASN A 408 0.78 -39.74 -9.72
C ASN A 408 1.91 -38.70 -9.64
N LEU A 409 1.59 -37.41 -9.42
CA LEU A 409 2.57 -36.34 -9.31
C LEU A 409 3.25 -36.35 -7.93
N ILE A 410 4.18 -37.27 -7.75
CA ILE A 410 4.80 -37.56 -6.44
C ILE A 410 5.62 -36.40 -5.87
N SER A 411 6.10 -35.46 -6.66
CA SER A 411 6.85 -34.30 -6.17
C SER A 411 5.99 -33.05 -5.92
N LEU A 412 4.67 -33.12 -6.17
CA LEU A 412 3.81 -31.94 -6.15
C LEU A 412 3.66 -31.41 -4.72
N THR A 413 4.07 -30.16 -4.51
CA THR A 413 3.95 -29.44 -3.24
C THR A 413 2.80 -28.44 -3.25
N GLU A 414 2.46 -27.90 -4.42
CA GLU A 414 1.44 -26.86 -4.57
C GLU A 414 0.51 -27.19 -5.75
N LEU A 415 -0.78 -27.33 -5.44
CA LEU A 415 -1.82 -27.59 -6.42
C LEU A 415 -2.92 -26.53 -6.28
N LEU A 416 -2.94 -25.60 -7.23
CA LEU A 416 -3.81 -24.42 -7.20
C LEU A 416 -4.75 -24.48 -8.39
N PHE A 417 -6.07 -24.53 -8.17
CA PHE A 417 -7.05 -24.51 -9.25
C PHE A 417 -8.34 -23.78 -8.86
N ASP A 418 -8.19 -22.71 -8.08
CA ASP A 418 -9.27 -21.79 -7.73
C ASP A 418 -10.03 -21.28 -8.95
N SER A 419 -11.31 -20.95 -8.79
CA SER A 419 -12.13 -20.34 -9.85
C SER A 419 -12.23 -21.20 -11.13
N THR A 420 -12.18 -22.54 -10.99
CA THR A 420 -12.43 -23.50 -12.06
C THR A 420 -13.88 -24.01 -12.03
N SER A 421 -14.31 -24.68 -13.10
CA SER A 421 -15.68 -25.24 -13.23
C SER A 421 -15.74 -26.73 -12.89
N ILE A 422 -14.83 -27.21 -12.04
CA ILE A 422 -14.76 -28.61 -11.64
C ILE A 422 -15.97 -29.00 -10.79
N LYS A 423 -16.48 -30.22 -11.01
CA LYS A 423 -17.63 -30.78 -10.27
C LYS A 423 -17.19 -31.64 -9.09
N GLU A 424 -16.08 -32.34 -9.25
CA GLU A 424 -15.55 -33.29 -8.28
C GLU A 424 -14.03 -33.30 -8.33
N LEU A 425 -13.40 -33.74 -7.22
CA LEU A 425 -11.98 -34.03 -7.17
C LEU A 425 -11.76 -35.53 -7.36
N PRO A 426 -10.76 -35.95 -8.13
CA PRO A 426 -10.46 -37.36 -8.33
C PRO A 426 -10.05 -38.02 -7.02
N SER A 427 -10.43 -39.29 -6.84
CA SER A 427 -10.06 -40.05 -5.64
C SER A 427 -8.55 -40.19 -5.48
N SER A 428 -7.80 -40.18 -6.59
CA SER A 428 -6.35 -40.26 -6.60
C SER A 428 -5.64 -39.08 -5.95
N ILE A 429 -6.31 -37.94 -5.70
CA ILE A 429 -5.70 -36.74 -5.09
C ILE A 429 -5.06 -37.05 -3.75
N GLY A 430 -5.61 -38.02 -3.00
CA GLY A 430 -5.04 -38.50 -1.73
C GLY A 430 -3.64 -39.12 -1.85
N SER A 431 -3.17 -39.44 -3.05
CA SER A 431 -1.85 -40.04 -3.30
C SER A 431 -0.71 -39.01 -3.33
N LEU A 432 -1.03 -37.71 -3.31
CA LEU A 432 -0.06 -36.61 -3.36
C LEU A 432 0.67 -36.44 -2.01
N SER A 433 1.67 -37.29 -1.78
CA SER A 433 2.35 -37.42 -0.48
C SER A 433 3.19 -36.21 -0.04
N PHE A 434 3.56 -35.31 -0.94
CA PHE A 434 4.36 -34.10 -0.64
C PHE A 434 3.55 -32.80 -0.72
N LEU A 435 2.25 -32.87 -0.98
CA LEU A 435 1.39 -31.71 -1.15
C LEU A 435 1.31 -30.92 0.15
N ARG A 436 1.68 -29.64 0.10
CA ARG A 436 1.65 -28.69 1.22
C ARG A 436 0.49 -27.72 1.12
N GLU A 437 0.15 -27.29 -0.08
CA GLU A 437 -0.93 -26.35 -0.34
C GLU A 437 -1.89 -26.93 -1.36
N LEU A 438 -3.17 -27.03 -0.96
CA LEU A 438 -4.27 -27.40 -1.84
C LEU A 438 -5.27 -26.25 -1.87
N SER A 439 -5.46 -25.65 -3.04
CA SER A 439 -6.36 -24.53 -3.22
C SER A 439 -7.45 -24.82 -4.25
N VAL A 440 -8.70 -24.85 -3.77
CA VAL A 440 -9.92 -25.20 -4.54
C VAL A 440 -11.02 -24.15 -4.36
N GLY A 441 -10.63 -22.89 -4.10
CA GLY A 441 -11.57 -21.80 -3.90
C GLY A 441 -12.37 -21.45 -5.16
N ASN A 442 -13.52 -20.79 -5.00
CA ASN A 442 -14.43 -20.33 -6.05
C ASN A 442 -14.87 -21.41 -7.07
N CYS A 443 -14.69 -22.69 -6.74
CA CYS A 443 -15.18 -23.82 -7.52
C CYS A 443 -16.69 -24.01 -7.25
N LYS A 444 -17.52 -23.27 -7.98
CA LYS A 444 -18.97 -23.16 -7.73
C LYS A 444 -19.77 -24.45 -7.95
N LEU A 445 -19.18 -25.45 -8.60
CA LEU A 445 -19.80 -26.75 -8.85
C LEU A 445 -19.28 -27.85 -7.92
N LEU A 446 -18.18 -27.60 -7.19
CA LEU A 446 -17.58 -28.56 -6.27
C LEU A 446 -18.39 -28.59 -4.97
N SER A 447 -19.16 -29.67 -4.77
CA SER A 447 -20.08 -29.82 -3.65
C SER A 447 -19.54 -30.64 -2.48
N GLN A 448 -18.51 -31.46 -2.70
CA GLN A 448 -17.94 -32.36 -1.69
C GLN A 448 -16.44 -32.57 -1.91
N LEU A 449 -15.72 -32.87 -0.82
CA LEU A 449 -14.35 -33.38 -0.87
C LEU A 449 -14.36 -34.92 -0.86
N PRO A 450 -13.45 -35.60 -1.59
CA PRO A 450 -13.38 -37.05 -1.63
C PRO A 450 -12.88 -37.62 -0.29
N THR A 451 -13.26 -38.84 0.05
CA THR A 451 -12.80 -39.52 1.28
C THR A 451 -11.29 -39.78 1.29
N SER A 452 -10.66 -39.83 0.11
CA SER A 452 -9.20 -39.95 -0.02
C SER A 452 -8.43 -38.73 0.46
N ILE A 453 -9.08 -37.59 0.74
CA ILE A 453 -8.45 -36.40 1.34
C ILE A 453 -7.72 -36.74 2.66
N GLN A 454 -8.14 -37.81 3.36
CA GLN A 454 -7.51 -38.32 4.57
C GLN A 454 -6.03 -38.71 4.38
N SER A 455 -5.64 -39.05 3.16
CA SER A 455 -4.28 -39.48 2.82
C SER A 455 -3.33 -38.30 2.56
N LEU A 456 -3.84 -37.07 2.49
CA LEU A 456 -3.07 -35.83 2.33
C LEU A 456 -2.42 -35.39 3.66
N ALA A 457 -1.59 -36.25 4.25
CA ALA A 457 -0.96 -36.02 5.55
C ALA A 457 0.01 -34.83 5.57
N SER A 458 0.52 -34.41 4.40
CA SER A 458 1.50 -33.33 4.24
C SER A 458 0.90 -31.93 4.09
N VAL A 459 -0.42 -31.83 3.88
CA VAL A 459 -1.07 -30.54 3.60
C VAL A 459 -1.05 -29.67 4.85
N VAL A 460 -0.56 -28.45 4.67
CA VAL A 460 -0.43 -27.40 5.69
C VAL A 460 -1.52 -26.35 5.54
N GLU A 461 -1.86 -26.00 4.30
CA GLU A 461 -2.89 -25.01 3.98
C GLU A 461 -3.94 -25.60 3.04
N LEU A 462 -5.21 -25.48 3.43
CA LEU A 462 -6.37 -25.89 2.64
C LEU A 462 -7.30 -24.70 2.41
N HIS A 463 -7.47 -24.31 1.15
CA HIS A 463 -8.32 -23.20 0.75
C HIS A 463 -9.56 -23.71 0.01
N LEU A 464 -10.73 -23.49 0.60
CA LEU A 464 -12.05 -23.90 0.10
C LEU A 464 -12.97 -22.71 -0.20
N SER A 465 -12.46 -21.49 -0.06
CA SER A 465 -13.24 -20.24 -0.10
C SER A 465 -14.06 -20.09 -1.38
N GLY A 466 -15.39 -19.95 -1.31
CA GLY A 466 -16.27 -19.69 -2.45
C GLY A 466 -16.69 -20.96 -3.20
N SER A 467 -16.30 -22.13 -2.71
CA SER A 467 -16.78 -23.41 -3.22
C SER A 467 -18.23 -23.68 -2.83
N ALA A 468 -18.89 -24.60 -3.54
CA ALA A 468 -20.25 -25.05 -3.23
C ALA A 468 -20.29 -26.17 -2.18
N ILE A 469 -19.21 -26.37 -1.42
CA ILE A 469 -19.07 -27.44 -0.43
C ILE A 469 -20.18 -27.36 0.61
N THR A 470 -20.90 -28.47 0.79
CA THR A 470 -22.01 -28.57 1.76
C THR A 470 -21.56 -29.04 3.14
N ASN A 471 -20.54 -29.90 3.21
CA ASN A 471 -19.94 -30.38 4.46
C ASN A 471 -18.48 -30.82 4.24
N LEU A 472 -17.69 -30.85 5.32
CA LEU A 472 -16.37 -31.48 5.35
C LEU A 472 -16.51 -32.95 5.79
N PRO A 473 -15.74 -33.89 5.21
CA PRO A 473 -15.84 -35.30 5.58
C PRO A 473 -15.17 -35.58 6.94
N ASP A 474 -15.68 -36.56 7.70
CA ASP A 474 -15.17 -36.89 9.05
C ASP A 474 -13.70 -37.33 9.08
N VAL A 475 -13.19 -37.77 7.94
CA VAL A 475 -11.81 -38.21 7.77
C VAL A 475 -10.81 -37.05 7.74
N ILE A 476 -11.27 -35.79 7.77
CA ILE A 476 -10.40 -34.59 7.81
C ILE A 476 -9.44 -34.61 9.01
N ARG A 477 -9.82 -35.27 10.13
CA ARG A 477 -8.96 -35.44 11.32
C ARG A 477 -7.59 -36.08 11.04
N GLU A 478 -7.46 -36.82 9.94
CA GLU A 478 -6.20 -37.48 9.57
C GLU A 478 -5.19 -36.50 8.94
N MET A 479 -5.59 -35.28 8.59
CA MET A 479 -4.74 -34.20 8.06
C MET A 479 -3.90 -33.56 9.19
N LYS A 480 -2.99 -34.34 9.78
CA LYS A 480 -2.26 -33.99 11.01
C LYS A 480 -1.40 -32.72 10.91
N LEU A 481 -0.95 -32.35 9.72
CA LEU A 481 -0.13 -31.16 9.49
C LEU A 481 -0.93 -29.92 9.07
N LEU A 482 -2.27 -30.02 8.94
CA LEU A 482 -3.10 -28.90 8.53
C LEU A 482 -3.05 -27.80 9.59
N ARG A 483 -2.43 -26.67 9.24
CA ARG A 483 -2.28 -25.50 10.11
C ARG A 483 -3.33 -24.44 9.82
N LYS A 484 -3.84 -24.38 8.60
CA LYS A 484 -4.72 -23.31 8.15
C LYS A 484 -5.83 -23.83 7.25
N LEU A 485 -7.07 -23.54 7.64
CA LEU A 485 -8.27 -23.87 6.88
C LEU A 485 -9.03 -22.58 6.54
N GLU A 486 -9.16 -22.28 5.25
CA GLU A 486 -9.87 -21.10 4.75
C GLU A 486 -11.16 -21.45 4.01
N MET A 487 -12.27 -20.87 4.47
CA MET A 487 -13.63 -21.10 3.98
C MET A 487 -14.41 -19.78 3.93
N MET A 488 -13.97 -18.84 3.08
CA MET A 488 -14.67 -17.57 2.88
C MET A 488 -15.76 -17.71 1.82
N ASP A 489 -16.92 -17.10 2.00
CA ASP A 489 -18.07 -17.13 1.06
C ASP A 489 -18.59 -18.55 0.73
N CYS A 490 -18.38 -19.52 1.63
CA CYS A 490 -18.95 -20.88 1.50
C CYS A 490 -20.43 -20.88 1.91
N LYS A 491 -21.32 -20.53 0.95
CA LYS A 491 -22.76 -20.33 1.20
C LYS A 491 -23.55 -21.64 1.42
N ASN A 492 -23.02 -22.78 1.01
CA ASN A 492 -23.70 -24.07 1.17
C ASN A 492 -23.26 -24.83 2.43
N LEU A 493 -22.20 -24.36 3.10
CA LEU A 493 -21.69 -24.99 4.31
C LEU A 493 -22.55 -24.58 5.51
N GLU A 494 -23.41 -25.49 5.95
CA GLU A 494 -24.31 -25.25 7.09
C GLU A 494 -23.74 -25.74 8.43
N TYR A 495 -22.85 -26.74 8.42
CA TYR A 495 -22.28 -27.37 9.61
C TYR A 495 -20.81 -27.73 9.40
N LEU A 496 -20.06 -27.90 10.48
CA LEU A 496 -18.75 -28.56 10.48
C LEU A 496 -18.87 -29.90 11.20
N PRO A 497 -18.11 -30.94 10.79
CA PRO A 497 -18.10 -32.22 11.46
C PRO A 497 -17.40 -32.16 12.83
N GLU A 498 -17.75 -33.04 13.76
CA GLU A 498 -17.08 -33.18 15.08
C GLU A 498 -15.60 -33.60 14.97
N SER A 499 -15.19 -34.11 13.82
CA SER A 499 -13.79 -34.40 13.51
C SER A 499 -12.92 -33.13 13.42
N ILE A 500 -13.48 -31.94 13.18
CA ILE A 500 -12.71 -30.69 13.05
C ILE A 500 -11.91 -30.39 14.31
N GLY A 501 -12.47 -30.69 15.48
CA GLY A 501 -11.81 -30.47 16.77
C GLY A 501 -10.59 -31.35 17.03
N HIS A 502 -10.41 -32.38 16.22
CA HIS A 502 -9.33 -33.37 16.35
C HIS A 502 -8.16 -33.08 15.41
N LEU A 503 -8.07 -31.87 14.85
CA LEU A 503 -6.94 -31.42 14.03
C LEU A 503 -5.81 -30.90 14.92
N PRO A 504 -4.72 -31.66 15.14
CA PRO A 504 -3.74 -31.34 16.18
C PRO A 504 -2.93 -30.08 15.87
N SER A 505 -2.72 -29.74 14.60
CA SER A 505 -1.86 -28.61 14.18
C SER A 505 -2.64 -27.36 13.79
N LEU A 506 -3.98 -27.38 13.82
CA LEU A 506 -4.80 -26.29 13.28
C LEU A 506 -4.62 -25.02 14.10
N ALA A 507 -3.97 -24.02 13.50
CA ALA A 507 -3.67 -22.74 14.11
C ALA A 507 -4.60 -21.63 13.65
N THR A 508 -5.20 -21.75 12.45
CA THR A 508 -6.10 -20.75 11.90
C THR A 508 -7.31 -21.42 11.25
N LEU A 509 -8.50 -21.09 11.74
CA LEU A 509 -9.78 -21.46 11.15
C LEU A 509 -10.50 -20.19 10.71
N ASN A 510 -10.70 -20.03 9.41
CA ASN A 510 -11.30 -18.85 8.82
C ASN A 510 -12.57 -19.20 8.05
N ILE A 511 -13.73 -18.86 8.61
CA ILE A 511 -15.05 -19.04 8.01
C ILE A 511 -15.70 -17.65 7.94
N VAL A 512 -15.73 -17.03 6.76
CA VAL A 512 -16.22 -15.64 6.61
C VAL A 512 -17.34 -15.62 5.61
N LYS A 513 -18.45 -14.93 5.91
CA LYS A 513 -19.64 -14.91 5.03
C LYS A 513 -20.18 -16.33 4.71
N GLY A 514 -20.02 -17.28 5.62
CA GLY A 514 -20.61 -18.62 5.50
C GLY A 514 -22.04 -18.67 6.03
N ASN A 515 -22.77 -19.74 5.70
CA ASN A 515 -24.11 -20.02 6.22
C ASN A 515 -24.12 -21.03 7.37
N ILE A 516 -22.99 -21.14 8.08
CA ILE A 516 -22.84 -22.04 9.22
C ILE A 516 -23.87 -21.70 10.30
N ARG A 517 -24.63 -22.70 10.74
CA ARG A 517 -25.73 -22.56 11.71
C ARG A 517 -25.25 -22.77 13.15
N GLU A 518 -24.32 -23.70 13.32
CA GLU A 518 -23.69 -24.03 14.61
C GLU A 518 -22.25 -24.50 14.41
N LEU A 519 -21.44 -24.38 15.47
CA LEU A 519 -20.12 -24.98 15.56
C LEU A 519 -20.20 -26.25 16.44
N PRO A 520 -19.45 -27.31 16.10
CA PRO A 520 -19.43 -28.55 16.88
C PRO A 520 -18.79 -28.34 18.26
N GLU A 521 -19.16 -29.17 19.25
CA GLU A 521 -18.59 -29.09 20.62
C GLU A 521 -17.12 -29.51 20.65
N SER A 522 -16.66 -30.31 19.70
CA SER A 522 -15.24 -30.61 19.54
C SER A 522 -14.38 -29.39 19.21
N ILE A 523 -14.93 -28.23 18.78
CA ILE A 523 -14.11 -27.05 18.47
C ILE A 523 -13.21 -26.65 19.64
N GLY A 524 -13.69 -26.83 20.89
CA GLY A 524 -12.90 -26.54 22.09
C GLY A 524 -11.73 -27.50 22.35
N LEU A 525 -11.57 -28.57 21.57
CA LEU A 525 -10.44 -29.49 21.63
C LEU A 525 -9.24 -29.00 20.80
N LEU A 526 -9.38 -27.91 20.04
CA LEU A 526 -8.30 -27.36 19.22
C LEU A 526 -7.25 -26.63 20.07
N GLU A 527 -6.31 -27.39 20.63
CA GLU A 527 -5.28 -26.88 21.54
C GLU A 527 -4.33 -25.85 20.91
N ASN A 528 -4.15 -25.89 19.59
CA ASN A 528 -3.22 -25.01 18.86
C ASN A 528 -3.92 -23.87 18.10
N LEU A 529 -5.25 -23.72 18.22
CA LEU A 529 -5.99 -22.70 17.47
C LEU A 529 -5.66 -21.30 18.00
N VAL A 530 -4.95 -20.51 17.19
CA VAL A 530 -4.54 -19.13 17.51
C VAL A 530 -5.56 -18.13 17.00
N THR A 531 -6.13 -18.38 15.82
CA THR A 531 -7.07 -17.46 15.17
C THR A 531 -8.36 -18.19 14.76
N LEU A 532 -9.48 -17.72 15.28
CA LEU A 532 -10.82 -18.12 14.86
C LEU A 532 -11.52 -16.90 14.26
N ARG A 533 -11.84 -16.97 12.96
CA ARG A 533 -12.56 -15.91 12.25
C ARG A 533 -13.88 -16.45 11.73
N LEU A 534 -14.97 -15.84 12.17
CA LEU A 534 -16.37 -16.18 11.88
C LEU A 534 -17.15 -15.00 11.27
N ASN A 535 -16.46 -13.92 10.87
CA ASN A 535 -17.10 -12.67 10.47
C ASN A 535 -18.17 -12.88 9.39
N LYS A 536 -19.33 -12.23 9.55
CA LYS A 536 -20.47 -12.25 8.62
C LYS A 536 -21.13 -13.63 8.43
N CYS A 537 -20.88 -14.58 9.34
CA CYS A 537 -21.65 -15.83 9.43
C CYS A 537 -23.01 -15.59 10.11
N LYS A 538 -23.93 -14.97 9.38
CA LYS A 538 -25.21 -14.46 9.93
C LYS A 538 -26.12 -15.55 10.51
N MET A 539 -26.00 -16.78 10.01
CA MET A 539 -26.82 -17.92 10.45
C MET A 539 -26.34 -18.55 11.76
N LEU A 540 -25.12 -18.22 12.23
CA LEU A 540 -24.56 -18.75 13.46
C LEU A 540 -25.21 -18.07 14.66
N ARG A 541 -26.06 -18.80 15.39
CA ARG A 541 -26.87 -18.24 16.49
C ARG A 541 -26.33 -18.51 17.89
N LYS A 542 -25.49 -19.53 18.05
CA LYS A 542 -24.92 -19.94 19.34
C LYS A 542 -23.47 -20.37 19.15
N LEU A 543 -22.67 -20.14 20.19
CA LEU A 543 -21.35 -20.73 20.33
C LEU A 543 -21.45 -21.95 21.27
N PRO A 544 -20.72 -23.04 21.01
CA PRO A 544 -20.71 -24.23 21.85
C PRO A 544 -20.08 -23.93 23.22
N THR A 545 -20.46 -24.70 24.24
CA THR A 545 -19.99 -24.50 25.64
C THR A 545 -18.49 -24.69 25.77
N SER A 546 -17.93 -25.59 24.96
CA SER A 546 -16.51 -25.86 24.79
C SER A 546 -15.70 -24.70 24.23
N THR A 547 -16.31 -23.62 23.70
CA THR A 547 -15.56 -22.46 23.16
C THR A 547 -14.57 -21.90 24.18
N GLY A 548 -14.92 -21.91 25.47
CA GLY A 548 -14.05 -21.49 26.57
C GLY A 548 -12.78 -22.32 26.75
N ASN A 549 -12.71 -23.52 26.16
CA ASN A 549 -11.56 -24.43 26.25
C ASN A 549 -10.46 -24.12 25.24
N LEU A 550 -10.66 -23.17 24.32
CA LEU A 550 -9.67 -22.75 23.32
C LEU A 550 -8.51 -21.96 23.95
N LYS A 551 -7.64 -22.67 24.68
CA LYS A 551 -6.57 -22.07 25.51
C LYS A 551 -5.53 -21.29 24.72
N SER A 552 -5.30 -21.60 23.44
CA SER A 552 -4.32 -20.90 22.60
C SER A 552 -4.91 -19.77 21.77
N LEU A 553 -6.23 -19.53 21.87
CA LEU A 553 -6.92 -18.55 21.04
C LEU A 553 -6.48 -17.14 21.39
N TYR A 554 -5.86 -16.47 20.43
CA TYR A 554 -5.32 -15.12 20.57
C TYR A 554 -6.21 -14.10 19.87
N HIS A 555 -6.74 -14.46 18.68
CA HIS A 555 -7.62 -13.63 17.89
C HIS A 555 -8.97 -14.31 17.67
N PHE A 556 -10.04 -13.67 18.15
CA PHE A 556 -11.41 -14.10 17.89
C PHE A 556 -12.19 -12.99 17.19
N TYR A 557 -12.53 -13.25 15.93
CA TYR A 557 -13.34 -12.36 15.11
C TYR A 557 -14.70 -13.01 14.84
N MET A 558 -15.77 -12.38 15.28
CA MET A 558 -17.15 -12.82 15.14
C MET A 558 -18.07 -11.62 14.84
N GLU A 559 -17.59 -10.67 14.03
CA GLU A 559 -18.36 -9.48 13.65
C GLU A 559 -19.54 -9.85 12.75
N GLU A 560 -20.69 -9.20 12.93
CA GLU A 560 -21.90 -9.40 12.12
C GLU A 560 -22.42 -10.86 12.08
N ILE A 561 -22.35 -11.59 13.21
CA ILE A 561 -22.98 -12.92 13.35
C ILE A 561 -24.29 -12.87 14.16
N GLY A 562 -25.08 -13.94 14.09
CA GLY A 562 -26.38 -14.08 14.76
C GLY A 562 -26.31 -14.46 16.26
N VAL A 563 -25.10 -14.57 16.84
CA VAL A 563 -24.94 -14.93 18.25
C VAL A 563 -25.50 -13.84 19.15
N SER A 564 -26.37 -14.22 20.08
CA SER A 564 -27.02 -13.31 21.04
C SER A 564 -26.49 -13.46 22.47
N HIS A 565 -25.86 -14.57 22.80
CA HIS A 565 -25.34 -14.86 24.15
C HIS A 565 -23.98 -15.56 24.04
N LEU A 566 -23.09 -15.29 25.01
CA LEU A 566 -21.81 -15.99 25.16
C LEU A 566 -21.97 -17.16 26.15
N PRO A 567 -21.27 -18.29 25.95
CA PRO A 567 -21.32 -19.41 26.88
C PRO A 567 -20.71 -19.05 28.25
N GLU A 568 -21.12 -19.72 29.33
CA GLU A 568 -20.67 -19.42 30.70
C GLU A 568 -19.14 -19.47 30.86
N ASN A 569 -18.51 -20.43 30.19
CA ASN A 569 -17.06 -20.64 30.19
C ASN A 569 -16.29 -19.69 29.25
N PHE A 570 -16.94 -18.74 28.58
CA PHE A 570 -16.26 -17.84 27.63
C PHE A 570 -15.10 -17.06 28.28
N GLY A 571 -15.23 -16.72 29.57
CA GLY A 571 -14.17 -16.09 30.36
C GLY A 571 -12.91 -16.94 30.57
N MET A 572 -12.93 -18.22 30.19
CA MET A 572 -11.78 -19.14 30.32
C MET A 572 -10.79 -19.04 29.17
N LEU A 573 -11.05 -18.18 28.16
CA LEU A 573 -10.15 -17.91 27.04
C LEU A 573 -8.91 -17.11 27.50
N SER A 574 -8.00 -17.79 28.20
CA SER A 574 -6.91 -17.18 28.97
C SER A 574 -5.85 -16.45 28.13
N ASN A 575 -5.71 -16.77 26.84
CA ASN A 575 -4.74 -16.12 25.94
C ASN A 575 -5.37 -15.12 24.95
N LEU A 576 -6.67 -14.85 25.06
CA LEU A 576 -7.38 -13.99 24.12
C LEU A 576 -6.91 -12.54 24.24
N ARG A 577 -6.47 -11.95 23.12
CA ARG A 577 -6.00 -10.57 23.05
C ARG A 577 -6.88 -9.66 22.22
N ILE A 578 -7.46 -10.17 21.15
CA ILE A 578 -8.37 -9.41 20.28
C ILE A 578 -9.69 -10.14 20.21
N LEU A 579 -10.74 -9.46 20.66
CA LEU A 579 -12.12 -9.89 20.50
C LEU A 579 -12.89 -8.83 19.72
N ARG A 580 -13.22 -9.15 18.47
CA ARG A 580 -14.13 -8.32 17.66
C ARG A 580 -15.41 -9.08 17.45
N MET A 581 -16.45 -8.62 18.10
CA MET A 581 -17.77 -9.22 18.05
C MET A 581 -18.82 -8.29 17.45
N GLY A 582 -18.51 -6.99 17.27
CA GLY A 582 -19.42 -5.94 16.81
C GLY A 582 -20.44 -6.33 15.73
N LYS A 583 -21.71 -5.94 15.93
CA LYS A 583 -22.79 -6.18 14.96
C LYS A 583 -22.97 -4.97 14.03
N ARG A 584 -23.81 -5.14 13.01
CA ARG A 584 -24.31 -3.98 12.27
C ARG A 584 -25.30 -3.22 13.17
N PRO A 585 -25.24 -1.89 13.18
CA PRO A 585 -26.30 -1.06 13.74
C PRO A 585 -27.65 -1.51 13.18
N GLU A 586 -28.68 -1.64 14.02
CA GLU A 586 -30.06 -1.81 13.55
C GLU A 586 -30.48 -0.55 12.79
N LEU A 587 -30.41 -0.63 11.46
CA LEU A 587 -31.08 0.32 10.60
C LEU A 587 -32.56 -0.06 10.60
N ASN A 588 -33.43 0.81 11.12
CA ASN A 588 -34.83 0.81 10.69
C ASN A 588 -34.83 1.05 9.17
N THR A 589 -34.83 -0.03 8.38
CA THR A 589 -34.97 -0.01 6.93
C THR A 589 -36.39 -0.40 6.56
N TYR A 590 -37.19 0.58 6.20
CA TYR A 590 -38.22 0.37 5.18
C TYR A 590 -37.50 0.24 3.83
N THR A 591 -36.91 -0.91 3.56
CA THR A 591 -36.55 -1.30 2.19
C THR A 591 -37.05 -2.72 2.01
N ASN A 592 -38.15 -2.83 1.26
CA ASN A 592 -38.68 -4.08 0.70
C ASN A 592 -37.61 -4.74 -0.19
N GLU A 593 -36.68 -5.47 0.42
CA GLU A 593 -35.93 -6.51 -0.25
C GLU A 593 -35.83 -7.69 0.69
N ASN A 594 -36.65 -8.71 0.43
CA ASN A 594 -36.66 -10.09 0.94
C ASN A 594 -35.44 -10.53 1.77
N ILE A 595 -35.30 -10.00 2.99
CA ILE A 595 -34.54 -10.62 4.06
C ILE A 595 -35.61 -11.22 4.95
N VAL A 596 -35.53 -12.54 5.13
CA VAL A 596 -36.29 -13.24 6.16
C VAL A 596 -35.95 -12.56 7.49
N GLU A 597 -36.82 -11.67 7.95
CA GLU A 597 -36.87 -11.15 9.31
C GLU A 597 -37.15 -12.34 10.22
N LEU A 598 -36.11 -13.10 10.53
CA LEU A 598 -36.15 -14.08 11.60
C LEU A 598 -36.13 -13.27 12.89
N GLU A 599 -37.29 -13.25 13.56
CA GLU A 599 -37.53 -12.82 14.94
C GLU A 599 -36.28 -12.96 15.82
N ASP A 600 -35.45 -11.92 15.87
CA ASP A 600 -34.30 -11.86 16.76
C ASP A 600 -34.86 -11.47 18.13
N ASN A 601 -35.14 -12.49 18.94
CA ASN A 601 -35.42 -12.43 20.38
C ASN A 601 -34.96 -11.09 20.97
N HIS A 602 -35.92 -10.24 21.33
CA HIS A 602 -35.73 -8.88 21.87
C HIS A 602 -35.04 -8.84 23.25
N ASN A 603 -34.34 -9.90 23.63
CA ASN A 603 -33.75 -10.00 24.95
C ASN A 603 -32.46 -9.17 25.02
N PRO A 604 -32.33 -8.31 26.04
CA PRO A 604 -31.09 -7.61 26.32
C PRO A 604 -29.95 -8.60 26.63
N PHE A 605 -28.73 -8.27 26.20
CA PHE A 605 -27.54 -9.03 26.56
C PHE A 605 -26.92 -8.44 27.84
N VAL A 606 -26.71 -9.27 28.86
CA VAL A 606 -26.06 -8.87 30.12
C VAL A 606 -24.65 -9.43 30.15
N LEU A 607 -23.67 -8.54 30.32
CA LEU A 607 -22.27 -8.93 30.48
C LEU A 607 -22.03 -9.48 31.89
N THR A 608 -21.63 -10.74 32.01
CA THR A 608 -21.38 -11.40 33.31
C THR A 608 -19.97 -11.10 33.84
N SER A 609 -19.77 -11.26 35.16
CA SER A 609 -18.45 -11.09 35.79
C SER A 609 -17.40 -12.07 35.26
N SER A 610 -17.80 -13.26 34.81
CA SER A 610 -16.89 -14.24 34.21
C SER A 610 -16.16 -13.70 32.98
N PHE A 611 -16.77 -12.78 32.21
CA PHE A 611 -16.11 -12.12 31.08
C PHE A 611 -14.86 -11.34 31.49
N CYS A 612 -14.82 -10.84 32.72
CA CYS A 612 -13.71 -10.05 33.24
C CYS A 612 -12.45 -10.89 33.53
N ASN A 613 -12.52 -12.21 33.36
CA ASN A 613 -11.36 -13.11 33.44
C ASN A 613 -10.44 -13.05 32.21
N LEU A 614 -10.86 -12.37 31.13
CA LEU A 614 -10.10 -12.15 29.90
C LEU A 614 -8.98 -11.11 30.08
N THR A 615 -8.13 -11.28 31.09
CA THR A 615 -7.17 -10.26 31.55
C THR A 615 -6.07 -9.90 30.54
N LEU A 616 -5.86 -10.71 29.50
CA LEU A 616 -4.92 -10.45 28.42
C LEU A 616 -5.51 -9.69 27.21
N LEU A 617 -6.78 -9.30 27.30
CA LEU A 617 -7.49 -8.62 26.22
C LEU A 617 -6.93 -7.22 25.98
N THR A 618 -6.44 -6.95 24.77
CA THR A 618 -5.90 -5.66 24.33
C THR A 618 -6.88 -4.87 23.47
N GLU A 619 -7.78 -5.55 22.76
CA GLU A 619 -8.82 -4.94 21.94
C GLU A 619 -10.17 -5.63 22.14
N LEU A 620 -11.20 -4.84 22.46
CA LEU A 620 -12.59 -5.28 22.54
C LEU A 620 -13.47 -4.39 21.66
N ASP A 621 -14.10 -5.00 20.65
CA ASP A 621 -15.16 -4.38 19.86
C ASP A 621 -16.47 -5.14 20.03
N ALA A 622 -17.36 -4.61 20.88
CA ALA A 622 -18.69 -5.14 21.16
C ALA A 622 -19.79 -4.11 20.85
N ARG A 623 -19.61 -3.32 19.77
CA ARG A 623 -20.62 -2.37 19.30
C ARG A 623 -21.91 -3.06 18.83
N ALA A 624 -23.07 -2.45 19.06
CA ALA A 624 -24.37 -2.95 18.61
C ALA A 624 -24.73 -4.36 19.14
N TRP A 625 -24.27 -4.73 20.33
CA TRP A 625 -24.55 -6.03 20.95
C TRP A 625 -25.82 -6.07 21.80
N ARG A 626 -26.55 -4.96 21.88
CA ARG A 626 -27.68 -4.78 22.81
C ARG A 626 -27.26 -5.04 24.27
N ILE A 627 -26.01 -4.73 24.63
CA ILE A 627 -25.53 -4.84 26.00
C ILE A 627 -26.39 -3.92 26.87
N SER A 628 -27.00 -4.42 27.95
CA SER A 628 -27.82 -3.63 28.85
C SER A 628 -27.48 -3.87 30.33
N GLY A 629 -28.18 -3.16 31.22
CA GLY A 629 -27.97 -3.26 32.65
C GLY A 629 -26.68 -2.54 33.08
N LYS A 630 -26.15 -2.95 34.24
CA LYS A 630 -24.90 -2.43 34.81
C LYS A 630 -23.72 -3.27 34.34
N ILE A 631 -22.68 -2.63 33.81
CA ILE A 631 -21.42 -3.32 33.50
C ILE A 631 -20.70 -3.67 34.83
N PRO A 632 -20.22 -4.92 35.02
CA PRO A 632 -19.58 -5.34 36.28
C PRO A 632 -18.39 -4.47 36.68
N ASN A 633 -18.19 -4.27 37.98
CA ASN A 633 -17.05 -3.47 38.48
C ASN A 633 -15.71 -4.19 38.26
N GLU A 634 -15.74 -5.52 38.20
CA GLU A 634 -14.62 -6.39 37.87
C GLU A 634 -14.08 -6.14 36.45
N PHE A 635 -14.80 -5.39 35.61
CA PHE A 635 -14.33 -5.00 34.28
C PHE A 635 -13.04 -4.16 34.34
N GLU A 636 -12.75 -3.52 35.47
CA GLU A 636 -11.46 -2.87 35.74
C GLU A 636 -10.26 -3.84 35.72
N ASN A 637 -10.49 -5.16 35.81
CA ASN A 637 -9.44 -6.19 35.73
C ASN A 637 -8.83 -6.34 34.32
N LEU A 638 -9.48 -5.80 33.27
CA LEU A 638 -8.98 -5.82 31.89
C LEU A 638 -7.87 -4.78 31.68
N SER A 639 -6.86 -4.82 32.55
CA SER A 639 -5.81 -3.80 32.67
C SER A 639 -4.92 -3.64 31.44
N LEU A 640 -4.91 -4.62 30.52
CA LEU A 640 -4.17 -4.59 29.26
C LEU A 640 -5.00 -4.06 28.08
N LEU A 641 -6.24 -3.63 28.30
CA LEU A 641 -7.12 -3.16 27.25
C LEU A 641 -6.67 -1.78 26.73
N GLU A 642 -6.28 -1.70 25.46
CA GLU A 642 -5.88 -0.45 24.81
C GLU A 642 -7.04 0.19 24.03
N THR A 643 -7.95 -0.63 23.51
CA THR A 643 -9.10 -0.17 22.70
C THR A 643 -10.38 -0.83 23.15
N LEU A 644 -11.37 0.00 23.51
CA LEU A 644 -12.71 -0.41 23.92
C LEU A 644 -13.76 0.28 23.04
N LYS A 645 -14.53 -0.51 22.29
CA LYS A 645 -15.63 -0.03 21.44
C LYS A 645 -16.94 -0.68 21.87
N PHE A 646 -17.80 0.13 22.49
CA PHE A 646 -19.08 -0.25 23.09
C PHE A 646 -20.26 0.56 22.54
N GLY A 647 -20.09 1.32 21.46
CA GLY A 647 -21.16 2.12 20.86
C GLY A 647 -22.43 1.32 20.50
N GLN A 648 -23.57 2.01 20.42
CA GLN A 648 -24.88 1.46 20.05
C GLN A 648 -25.37 0.33 20.97
N ASN A 649 -25.17 0.49 22.27
CA ASN A 649 -25.67 -0.43 23.29
C ASN A 649 -26.69 0.27 24.22
N HIS A 650 -27.32 -0.51 25.10
CA HIS A 650 -28.46 -0.10 25.93
C HIS A 650 -28.15 -0.12 27.44
N PHE A 651 -26.89 -0.01 27.85
CA PHE A 651 -26.52 0.06 29.26
C PHE A 651 -26.71 1.48 29.81
N HIS A 652 -27.08 1.58 31.09
CA HIS A 652 -27.31 2.87 31.76
C HIS A 652 -26.05 3.45 32.40
N SER A 653 -25.12 2.59 32.80
CA SER A 653 -23.90 3.00 33.50
C SER A 653 -22.73 2.07 33.17
N LEU A 654 -21.55 2.69 33.13
CA LEU A 654 -20.25 2.00 33.14
C LEU A 654 -19.88 1.58 34.57
N PRO A 655 -18.79 0.81 34.78
CA PRO A 655 -18.26 0.50 36.11
C PRO A 655 -18.03 1.77 36.94
N SER A 656 -18.06 1.65 38.27
CA SER A 656 -17.91 2.82 39.17
C SER A 656 -16.58 3.59 38.98
N SER A 657 -15.54 2.92 38.48
CA SER A 657 -14.28 3.52 38.03
C SER A 657 -13.82 2.81 36.76
N MET A 658 -13.04 3.50 35.91
CA MET A 658 -12.32 2.88 34.80
C MET A 658 -10.80 3.07 34.94
N LYS A 659 -10.32 3.48 36.13
CA LYS A 659 -8.89 3.72 36.38
C LYS A 659 -8.05 2.44 36.28
N GLY A 660 -8.63 1.26 36.57
CA GLY A 660 -7.96 -0.03 36.39
C GLY A 660 -7.55 -0.33 34.94
N LEU A 661 -8.22 0.29 33.96
CA LEU A 661 -7.87 0.21 32.52
C LEU A 661 -6.70 1.14 32.19
N SER A 662 -5.59 0.98 32.90
CA SER A 662 -4.48 1.94 32.99
C SER A 662 -3.74 2.25 31.69
N ILE A 663 -3.92 1.43 30.65
CA ILE A 663 -3.32 1.64 29.32
C ILE A 663 -4.36 1.91 28.22
N LEU A 664 -5.63 2.11 28.59
CA LEU A 664 -6.71 2.37 27.64
C LEU A 664 -6.46 3.68 26.89
N LYS A 665 -6.35 3.59 25.57
CA LYS A 665 -6.11 4.74 24.67
C LYS A 665 -7.38 5.21 24.00
N VAL A 666 -8.27 4.29 23.63
CA VAL A 666 -9.50 4.59 22.88
C VAL A 666 -10.71 4.06 23.63
N LEU A 667 -11.62 4.96 24.02
CA LEU A 667 -12.94 4.64 24.55
C LEU A 667 -14.01 5.18 23.60
N SER A 668 -14.72 4.28 22.92
CA SER A 668 -15.74 4.62 21.94
C SER A 668 -17.11 4.07 22.35
N LEU A 669 -18.02 4.98 22.67
CA LEU A 669 -19.38 4.75 23.16
C LEU A 669 -20.45 5.50 22.33
N PRO A 670 -20.31 5.74 21.01
CA PRO A 670 -21.27 6.54 20.27
C PRO A 670 -22.65 5.86 20.22
N ASN A 671 -23.72 6.64 20.30
CA ASN A 671 -25.11 6.20 20.27
C ASN A 671 -25.51 5.24 21.41
N CYS A 672 -24.86 5.33 22.57
CA CYS A 672 -25.34 4.67 23.79
C CYS A 672 -26.45 5.53 24.43
N THR A 673 -27.64 5.51 23.83
CA THR A 673 -28.72 6.48 24.10
C THR A 673 -29.27 6.46 25.52
N GLN A 674 -29.01 5.39 26.29
CA GLN A 674 -29.48 5.21 27.66
C GLN A 674 -28.42 5.47 28.72
N LEU A 675 -27.18 5.79 28.33
CA LEU A 675 -26.06 6.06 29.23
C LEU A 675 -26.29 7.38 30.00
N ILE A 676 -26.31 7.32 31.34
CA ILE A 676 -26.65 8.46 32.20
C ILE A 676 -25.40 9.20 32.70
N SER A 677 -24.31 8.49 32.94
CA SER A 677 -23.09 9.09 33.51
C SER A 677 -21.79 8.46 33.02
N LEU A 678 -20.73 9.27 32.98
CA LEU A 678 -19.35 8.79 32.80
C LEU A 678 -18.59 8.78 34.14
N PRO A 679 -18.00 7.65 34.54
CA PRO A 679 -17.21 7.53 35.77
C PRO A 679 -15.83 8.17 35.60
N SER A 680 -14.97 8.06 36.62
CA SER A 680 -13.58 8.50 36.49
C SER A 680 -12.83 7.65 35.45
N LEU A 681 -12.32 8.32 34.42
CA LEU A 681 -11.62 7.70 33.28
C LEU A 681 -10.09 7.61 33.50
N PRO A 682 -9.37 6.67 32.85
CA PRO A 682 -7.92 6.54 32.98
C PRO A 682 -7.15 7.63 32.21
N SER A 683 -6.04 8.12 32.78
CA SER A 683 -5.22 9.21 32.22
C SER A 683 -4.46 8.86 30.93
N SER A 684 -4.45 7.57 30.55
CA SER A 684 -3.87 7.07 29.30
C SER A 684 -4.72 7.38 28.06
N LEU A 685 -5.97 7.82 28.23
CA LEU A 685 -6.89 8.05 27.11
C LEU A 685 -6.36 9.12 26.14
N ILE A 686 -6.48 8.80 24.86
CA ILE A 686 -6.15 9.65 23.71
C ILE A 686 -7.43 10.06 22.98
N GLU A 687 -8.40 9.15 22.86
CA GLU A 687 -9.70 9.40 22.23
C GLU A 687 -10.85 8.98 23.15
N LEU A 688 -11.77 9.91 23.38
CA LEU A 688 -13.06 9.67 24.02
C LEU A 688 -14.19 10.07 23.06
N ASN A 689 -14.97 9.09 22.62
CA ASN A 689 -16.15 9.31 21.79
C ASN A 689 -17.41 8.88 22.55
N VAL A 690 -18.27 9.83 22.87
CA VAL A 690 -19.60 9.61 23.47
C VAL A 690 -20.70 10.35 22.69
N GLU A 691 -20.54 10.50 21.38
CA GLU A 691 -21.53 11.16 20.53
C GLU A 691 -22.91 10.48 20.64
N ASN A 692 -23.97 11.25 20.50
CA ASN A 692 -25.34 10.75 20.42
C ASN A 692 -25.82 9.99 21.68
N CYS A 693 -25.21 10.27 22.84
CA CYS A 693 -25.64 9.78 24.14
C CYS A 693 -26.63 10.78 24.78
N TYR A 694 -27.89 10.76 24.35
CA TYR A 694 -28.90 11.78 24.73
C TYR A 694 -29.26 11.79 26.22
N ALA A 695 -29.16 10.64 26.88
CA ALA A 695 -29.45 10.53 28.31
C ALA A 695 -28.27 10.95 29.22
N LEU A 696 -27.11 11.29 28.64
CA LEU A 696 -25.91 11.58 29.43
C LEU A 696 -26.07 12.91 30.16
N GLU A 697 -26.09 12.85 31.50
CA GLU A 697 -26.32 14.01 32.38
C GLU A 697 -25.04 14.45 33.07
N THR A 698 -24.19 13.51 33.49
CA THR A 698 -23.01 13.80 34.31
C THR A 698 -21.73 13.18 33.72
N ILE A 699 -20.64 13.95 33.78
CA ILE A 699 -19.31 13.53 33.38
C ILE A 699 -18.38 13.82 34.54
N HIS A 700 -17.71 12.80 35.07
CA HIS A 700 -16.70 12.99 36.11
C HIS A 700 -15.56 13.89 35.62
N ASP A 701 -14.95 14.67 36.52
CA ASP A 701 -13.85 15.59 36.22
C ASP A 701 -12.77 14.96 35.32
N LEU A 702 -12.53 15.60 34.17
CA LEU A 702 -11.61 15.16 33.13
C LEU A 702 -10.20 15.76 33.28
N SER A 703 -9.92 16.52 34.36
CA SER A 703 -8.63 17.19 34.59
C SER A 703 -7.41 16.25 34.55
N ASN A 704 -7.60 14.97 34.88
CA ASN A 704 -6.53 13.97 34.87
C ASN A 704 -6.18 13.45 33.46
N LEU A 705 -6.91 13.82 32.41
CA LEU A 705 -6.74 13.30 31.06
C LEU A 705 -5.77 14.15 30.22
N GLU A 706 -4.54 14.31 30.70
CA GLU A 706 -3.54 15.20 30.07
C GLU A 706 -3.15 14.78 28.63
N ASN A 707 -3.31 13.51 28.28
CA ASN A 707 -2.99 12.95 26.97
C ASN A 707 -4.16 12.96 25.97
N LEU A 708 -5.36 13.37 26.41
CA LEU A 708 -6.55 13.34 25.57
C LEU A 708 -6.38 14.30 24.39
N GLN A 709 -6.45 13.76 23.17
CA GLN A 709 -6.32 14.53 21.93
C GLN A 709 -7.68 14.78 21.28
N GLU A 710 -8.65 13.91 21.52
CA GLU A 710 -9.94 13.96 20.86
C GLU A 710 -11.09 13.67 21.84
N LEU A 711 -12.02 14.62 21.92
CA LEU A 711 -13.21 14.55 22.76
C LEU A 711 -14.46 14.82 21.91
N LYS A 712 -15.31 13.80 21.77
CA LYS A 712 -16.57 13.89 21.00
C LYS A 712 -17.77 13.69 21.91
N LEU A 713 -18.61 14.71 22.04
CA LEU A 713 -19.88 14.67 22.80
C LEU A 713 -21.08 15.17 21.97
N THR A 714 -20.96 15.22 20.65
CA THR A 714 -22.02 15.71 19.76
C THR A 714 -23.41 15.18 20.18
N ASN A 715 -24.40 16.07 20.32
CA ASN A 715 -25.77 15.79 20.74
C ASN A 715 -25.95 15.21 22.16
N CYS A 716 -25.02 15.45 23.09
CA CYS A 716 -25.22 15.19 24.52
C CYS A 716 -25.94 16.36 25.20
N GLU A 717 -27.23 16.52 24.89
CA GLU A 717 -28.05 17.70 25.24
C GLU A 717 -28.21 17.95 26.74
N LYS A 718 -28.18 16.90 27.57
CA LYS A 718 -28.40 16.99 29.02
C LYS A 718 -27.14 17.25 29.85
N VAL A 719 -25.95 17.17 29.27
CA VAL A 719 -24.70 17.45 29.98
C VAL A 719 -24.70 18.94 30.32
N VAL A 720 -24.53 19.27 31.61
CA VAL A 720 -24.56 20.66 32.12
C VAL A 720 -23.18 21.29 32.28
N ASP A 721 -22.13 20.49 32.48
CA ASP A 721 -20.75 20.96 32.60
C ASP A 721 -19.76 19.87 32.16
N ILE A 722 -18.57 20.30 31.75
CA ILE A 722 -17.42 19.45 31.40
C ILE A 722 -16.22 19.96 32.20
N SER A 723 -16.17 19.60 33.48
CA SER A 723 -15.11 19.99 34.41
C SER A 723 -13.74 19.47 33.96
N GLY A 724 -12.71 20.31 34.09
CA GLY A 724 -11.32 19.96 33.76
C GLY A 724 -10.92 20.21 32.31
N LEU A 725 -11.84 20.71 31.47
CA LEU A 725 -11.54 21.09 30.08
C LEU A 725 -10.43 22.15 29.99
N GLU A 726 -10.40 23.08 30.94
CA GLU A 726 -9.38 24.12 31.05
C GLU A 726 -7.94 23.58 31.27
N SER A 727 -7.83 22.36 31.78
CA SER A 727 -6.55 21.70 32.08
C SER A 727 -6.01 20.87 30.90
N MET A 728 -6.79 20.67 29.83
CA MET A 728 -6.45 19.78 28.71
C MET A 728 -5.49 20.42 27.72
N LYS A 729 -4.18 20.24 27.93
CA LYS A 729 -3.13 20.81 27.07
C LYS A 729 -2.95 20.08 25.73
N SER A 730 -3.26 18.78 25.67
CA SER A 730 -3.05 17.95 24.46
C SER A 730 -4.26 17.90 23.52
N LEU A 731 -5.37 18.54 23.89
CA LEU A 731 -6.62 18.46 23.15
C LEU A 731 -6.49 19.15 21.78
N ARG A 732 -6.71 18.38 20.71
CA ARG A 732 -6.64 18.84 19.31
C ARG A 732 -8.01 18.91 18.66
N ARG A 733 -8.95 18.06 19.08
CA ARG A 733 -10.29 17.96 18.50
C ARG A 733 -11.36 17.93 19.58
N LEU A 734 -12.28 18.89 19.52
CA LEU A 734 -13.39 19.01 20.47
C LEU A 734 -14.71 19.18 19.71
N TYR A 735 -15.60 18.20 19.82
CA TYR A 735 -16.89 18.22 19.13
C TYR A 735 -18.06 18.23 20.12
N LEU A 736 -18.79 19.35 20.17
CA LEU A 736 -19.85 19.64 21.14
C LEU A 736 -21.14 20.14 20.48
N SER A 737 -21.26 20.10 19.15
CA SER A 737 -22.50 20.50 18.48
C SER A 737 -23.70 19.73 19.05
N GLY A 738 -24.80 20.44 19.29
CA GLY A 738 -25.98 19.88 19.96
C GLY A 738 -25.91 19.84 21.49
N CYS A 739 -24.77 20.15 22.13
CA CYS A 739 -24.66 20.23 23.59
C CYS A 739 -25.10 21.61 24.11
N ILE A 740 -26.40 21.88 24.08
CA ILE A 740 -26.93 23.22 24.41
C ILE A 740 -26.75 23.55 25.90
N SER A 741 -27.02 22.59 26.80
CA SER A 741 -27.02 22.81 28.26
C SER A 741 -25.65 23.16 28.85
N CYS A 742 -24.56 22.51 28.42
CA CYS A 742 -23.21 22.83 28.89
C CYS A 742 -22.51 23.94 28.10
N SER A 743 -23.14 24.45 27.03
CA SER A 743 -22.47 25.38 26.11
C SER A 743 -21.91 26.63 26.82
N LEU A 744 -22.65 27.20 27.78
CA LEU A 744 -22.22 28.37 28.54
C LEU A 744 -21.03 28.07 29.45
N GLN A 745 -21.06 26.96 30.19
CA GLN A 745 -19.97 26.59 31.12
C GLN A 745 -18.71 26.20 30.34
N VAL A 746 -18.85 25.43 29.27
CA VAL A 746 -17.73 25.05 28.40
C VAL A 746 -17.07 26.28 27.79
N ARG A 747 -17.85 27.26 27.32
CA ARG A 747 -17.33 28.53 26.79
C ARG A 747 -16.42 29.26 27.80
N LYS A 748 -16.78 29.27 29.08
CA LYS A 748 -15.99 29.86 30.17
C LYS A 748 -14.70 29.07 30.48
N ARG A 749 -14.68 27.77 30.19
CA ARG A 749 -13.53 26.87 30.40
C ARG A 749 -12.56 26.79 29.22
N LEU A 750 -12.89 27.36 28.06
CA LEU A 750 -12.01 27.39 26.89
C LEU A 750 -10.87 28.39 27.08
N SER A 751 -9.79 27.90 27.70
CA SER A 751 -8.58 28.68 27.91
C SER A 751 -7.87 29.02 26.60
N LYS A 752 -7.06 30.08 26.63
CA LYS A 752 -6.12 30.42 25.57
C LYS A 752 -5.25 29.23 25.14
N VAL A 753 -4.73 28.46 26.10
CA VAL A 753 -3.84 27.32 25.82
C VAL A 753 -4.60 26.22 25.06
N THR A 754 -5.82 25.90 25.49
CA THR A 754 -6.68 24.91 24.82
C THR A 754 -6.99 25.36 23.39
N LEU A 755 -7.43 26.60 23.20
CA LEU A 755 -7.76 27.16 21.87
C LEU A 755 -6.53 27.26 20.94
N ARG A 756 -5.32 27.42 21.49
CA ARG A 756 -4.09 27.43 20.70
C ARG A 756 -3.81 26.08 20.03
N ASN A 757 -4.08 24.99 20.76
CA ASN A 757 -3.74 23.63 20.33
C ASN A 757 -4.90 22.94 19.59
N LEU A 758 -6.12 23.47 19.67
CA LEU A 758 -7.28 22.94 18.95
C LEU A 758 -7.14 23.14 17.43
N GLU A 759 -7.10 22.03 16.72
CA GLU A 759 -7.19 21.96 15.26
C GLU A 759 -8.65 22.05 14.80
N ASN A 760 -9.57 21.44 15.55
CA ASN A 760 -11.00 21.45 15.23
C ASN A 760 -11.86 21.65 16.50
N LEU A 761 -12.81 22.56 16.40
CA LEU A 761 -13.81 22.86 17.43
C LEU A 761 -15.20 22.91 16.81
N SER A 762 -16.17 22.24 17.42
CA SER A 762 -17.59 22.44 17.12
C SER A 762 -18.41 22.67 18.38
N MET A 763 -19.34 23.63 18.35
CA MET A 763 -20.25 23.90 19.48
C MET A 763 -21.51 24.67 19.03
N PRO A 764 -22.59 24.71 19.84
CA PRO A 764 -23.76 25.56 19.58
C PRO A 764 -23.36 27.04 19.51
N GLY A 765 -23.83 27.77 18.50
CA GLY A 765 -23.59 29.21 18.36
C GLY A 765 -23.63 29.73 16.92
N GLY A 766 -24.26 30.89 16.73
CA GLY A 766 -24.49 31.50 15.40
C GLY A 766 -23.60 32.69 15.01
N LYS A 767 -22.57 33.03 15.80
CA LYS A 767 -21.71 34.20 15.56
C LYS A 767 -20.26 33.79 15.33
N LEU A 768 -19.55 34.59 14.54
CA LEU A 768 -18.09 34.58 14.42
C LEU A 768 -17.54 35.87 15.02
N PRO A 769 -16.28 35.90 15.49
CA PRO A 769 -15.67 37.13 15.97
C PRO A 769 -15.59 38.19 14.85
N GLU A 770 -15.85 39.45 15.18
CA GLU A 770 -15.91 40.55 14.18
C GLU A 770 -14.57 40.79 13.45
N TRP A 771 -13.46 40.39 14.06
CA TRP A 771 -12.11 40.50 13.49
C TRP A 771 -11.78 39.37 12.49
N PHE A 772 -12.67 38.40 12.29
CA PHE A 772 -12.55 37.48 11.16
C PHE A 772 -12.82 38.24 9.86
N SER A 773 -11.93 38.09 8.90
CA SER A 773 -12.13 38.66 7.56
C SER A 773 -13.29 37.95 6.85
N ARG A 774 -13.90 38.61 5.86
CA ARG A 774 -14.97 38.04 5.03
C ARG A 774 -14.53 36.69 4.40
N GLN A 775 -15.49 35.97 3.82
CA GLN A 775 -15.33 34.66 3.16
C GLN A 775 -14.11 34.53 2.21
N THR A 776 -13.60 35.66 1.68
CA THR A 776 -12.45 35.75 0.79
C THR A 776 -11.42 36.73 1.34
N VAL A 777 -10.15 36.30 1.40
CA VAL A 777 -9.00 37.08 1.88
C VAL A 777 -7.91 37.09 0.82
N ASN A 778 -7.45 38.27 0.41
CA ASN A 778 -6.26 38.39 -0.44
C ASN A 778 -5.01 38.36 0.43
N PHE A 779 -4.12 37.41 0.16
CA PHE A 779 -2.91 37.24 0.93
C PHE A 779 -1.83 38.22 0.49
N SER A 780 -1.33 39.00 1.44
CA SER A 780 -0.17 39.87 1.28
C SER A 780 0.77 39.66 2.45
N LYS A 781 1.94 39.07 2.22
CA LYS A 781 2.94 38.84 3.27
C LYS A 781 3.54 40.16 3.75
N PRO A 782 3.46 40.48 5.05
CA PRO A 782 4.22 41.59 5.63
C PRO A 782 5.72 41.35 5.46
N LYS A 783 6.50 42.40 5.14
CA LYS A 783 7.94 42.29 4.82
C LYS A 783 8.82 41.66 5.90
N HIS A 784 8.32 41.48 7.12
CA HIS A 784 9.09 41.03 8.29
C HIS A 784 8.41 39.93 9.13
N LEU A 785 7.31 39.34 8.67
CA LEU A 785 6.58 38.32 9.43
C LEU A 785 6.31 37.07 8.57
N GLU A 786 6.50 35.89 9.15
CA GLU A 786 6.12 34.62 8.54
C GLU A 786 4.68 34.25 8.86
N LEU A 787 3.97 33.63 7.92
CA LEU A 787 2.66 33.05 8.17
C LEU A 787 2.84 31.73 8.94
N LYS A 788 2.29 31.65 10.15
CA LYS A 788 2.36 30.47 11.04
C LYS A 788 1.07 29.64 11.03
N GLY A 789 -0.04 30.16 10.52
CA GLY A 789 -1.27 29.38 10.37
C GLY A 789 -2.45 30.16 9.82
N VAL A 790 -3.59 29.47 9.67
CA VAL A 790 -4.87 30.04 9.27
C VAL A 790 -5.98 29.46 10.13
N VAL A 791 -6.86 30.29 10.68
CA VAL A 791 -8.10 29.87 11.34
C VAL A 791 -9.28 30.16 10.43
N VAL A 792 -10.04 29.12 10.13
CA VAL A 792 -11.28 29.22 9.37
C VAL A 792 -12.45 29.03 10.32
N GLY A 793 -13.33 30.02 10.37
CA GLY A 793 -14.56 29.98 11.15
C GLY A 793 -15.75 29.79 10.22
N VAL A 794 -16.62 28.83 10.54
CA VAL A 794 -17.81 28.53 9.76
C VAL A 794 -19.02 28.44 10.68
N VAL A 795 -20.11 29.07 10.28
CA VAL A 795 -21.43 28.88 10.88
C VAL A 795 -22.35 28.32 9.82
N PHE A 796 -22.93 27.17 10.10
CA PHE A 796 -23.96 26.59 9.27
C PHE A 796 -25.12 26.09 10.11
N SER A 797 -26.26 25.92 9.47
CA SER A 797 -27.35 25.11 9.95
C SER A 797 -27.62 23.98 8.96
N ILE A 798 -28.20 22.90 9.44
CA ILE A 798 -28.52 21.74 8.61
C ILE A 798 -30.03 21.56 8.66
N ASN A 799 -30.68 21.56 7.50
CA ASN A 799 -32.08 21.21 7.40
C ASN A 799 -32.23 19.69 7.31
N HIS A 800 -32.75 19.07 8.37
CA HIS A 800 -32.97 17.63 8.45
C HIS A 800 -34.17 17.11 7.64
N ASN A 801 -35.03 18.00 7.14
CA ASN A 801 -36.16 17.62 6.27
C ASN A 801 -35.75 17.37 4.82
N ILE A 802 -34.52 17.73 4.43
CA ILE A 802 -33.99 17.50 3.10
C ILE A 802 -33.14 16.23 3.15
N ALA A 803 -33.62 15.16 2.49
CA ALA A 803 -32.91 13.89 2.43
C ALA A 803 -31.59 14.03 1.67
N ILE A 804 -30.54 13.37 2.18
CA ILE A 804 -29.30 13.15 1.44
C ILE A 804 -29.57 12.01 0.46
N PRO A 805 -29.23 12.15 -0.84
CA PRO A 805 -29.40 11.07 -1.80
C PRO A 805 -28.63 9.81 -1.37
N ASN A 806 -29.33 8.67 -1.31
CA ASN A 806 -28.75 7.33 -1.07
C ASN A 806 -28.02 7.10 0.27
N MET A 807 -28.12 7.99 1.27
CA MET A 807 -27.48 7.83 2.59
C MET A 807 -28.29 8.49 3.72
N LYS A 808 -28.22 7.97 4.95
CA LYS A 808 -28.69 8.70 6.15
C LYS A 808 -27.59 9.64 6.64
N ARG A 809 -27.98 10.76 7.23
CA ARG A 809 -27.02 11.75 7.75
C ARG A 809 -26.19 11.23 8.93
N ASP A 810 -26.77 10.36 9.76
CA ASP A 810 -26.07 9.66 10.85
C ASP A 810 -24.92 8.74 10.34
N ASP A 811 -24.92 8.35 9.06
CA ASP A 811 -23.87 7.52 8.45
C ASP A 811 -22.71 8.34 7.85
N MET A 812 -22.85 9.67 7.79
CA MET A 812 -21.84 10.56 7.20
C MET A 812 -20.78 10.93 8.26
N PRO A 813 -19.47 10.82 7.95
CA PRO A 813 -18.41 11.09 8.92
C PRO A 813 -18.35 12.56 9.40
N GLY A 814 -18.99 13.48 8.68
CA GLY A 814 -19.04 14.92 8.92
C GLY A 814 -19.56 15.68 7.69
N VAL A 815 -19.66 17.02 7.76
CA VAL A 815 -20.05 17.87 6.63
C VAL A 815 -18.91 17.98 5.61
N ILE A 816 -19.08 17.39 4.43
CA ILE A 816 -18.04 17.34 3.39
C ILE A 816 -18.12 18.45 2.33
N ASP A 817 -19.16 19.29 2.38
CA ASP A 817 -19.44 20.28 1.33
C ASP A 817 -18.77 21.64 1.55
N VAL A 818 -18.10 21.87 2.68
CA VAL A 818 -17.40 23.13 2.92
C VAL A 818 -15.92 22.94 2.63
N GLN A 819 -15.39 23.74 1.71
CA GLN A 819 -14.01 23.65 1.21
C GLN A 819 -13.26 24.94 1.45
N ALA A 820 -11.99 24.84 1.83
CA ALA A 820 -11.04 25.94 1.80
C ALA A 820 -10.18 25.85 0.53
N ASN A 821 -10.09 26.96 -0.21
CA ASN A 821 -9.38 27.04 -1.48
C ASN A 821 -8.32 28.14 -1.45
N VAL A 822 -7.20 27.86 -2.12
CA VAL A 822 -6.20 28.85 -2.50
C VAL A 822 -6.32 29.07 -4.01
N LEU A 823 -6.55 30.31 -4.39
CA LEU A 823 -6.75 30.74 -5.78
C LEU A 823 -5.57 31.62 -6.21
N LYS A 824 -5.08 31.41 -7.43
CA LYS A 824 -4.18 32.35 -8.10
C LYS A 824 -4.94 33.02 -9.25
N GLY A 825 -5.33 34.27 -9.05
CA GLY A 825 -6.38 34.89 -9.87
C GLY A 825 -7.70 34.14 -9.69
N ASN A 826 -8.30 33.65 -10.79
CA ASN A 826 -9.55 32.88 -10.76
C ASN A 826 -9.35 31.34 -10.75
N LYS A 827 -8.10 30.87 -10.76
CA LYS A 827 -7.81 29.43 -10.84
C LYS A 827 -7.48 28.87 -9.46
N SER A 828 -8.22 27.85 -9.04
CA SER A 828 -7.90 27.08 -7.83
C SER A 828 -6.59 26.33 -8.04
N ILE A 829 -5.62 26.58 -7.15
CA ILE A 829 -4.32 25.91 -7.13
C ILE A 829 -4.21 24.87 -6.02
N PHE A 830 -5.03 24.99 -4.97
CA PHE A 830 -5.18 24.02 -3.90
C PHE A 830 -6.59 24.10 -3.29
N SER A 831 -7.16 22.95 -2.95
CA SER A 831 -8.46 22.86 -2.27
C SER A 831 -8.42 21.74 -1.23
N THR A 832 -9.02 21.97 -0.07
CA THR A 832 -9.21 20.95 0.97
C THR A 832 -10.61 21.05 1.55
N VAL A 833 -11.21 19.90 1.87
CA VAL A 833 -12.47 19.86 2.64
C VAL A 833 -12.15 20.21 4.09
N LEU A 834 -13.01 21.02 4.71
CA LEU A 834 -12.89 21.32 6.13
C LEU A 834 -13.33 20.11 6.96
N ASN A 835 -12.59 19.80 8.04
CA ASN A 835 -12.90 18.68 8.93
C ASN A 835 -14.05 19.02 9.89
N ILE A 836 -15.25 19.13 9.34
CA ILE A 836 -16.46 19.51 10.05
C ILE A 836 -17.17 18.24 10.54
N ASN A 837 -16.76 17.71 11.68
CA ASN A 837 -17.45 16.58 12.34
C ASN A 837 -18.34 17.07 13.48
N GLY A 838 -19.08 16.15 14.09
CA GLY A 838 -20.05 16.47 15.12
C GLY A 838 -21.23 17.26 14.56
N VAL A 839 -22.04 16.59 13.74
CA VAL A 839 -23.21 17.19 13.12
C VAL A 839 -24.37 17.23 14.13
N PRO A 840 -24.95 18.41 14.40
CA PRO A 840 -26.09 18.55 15.29
C PRO A 840 -27.35 17.91 14.70
N ARG A 841 -28.22 17.38 15.56
CA ARG A 841 -29.57 16.90 15.17
C ARG A 841 -30.62 17.99 15.08
N THR A 842 -30.32 19.17 15.62
CA THR A 842 -31.18 20.34 15.55
C THR A 842 -30.90 21.12 14.26
N ASN A 843 -31.85 21.99 13.89
CA ASN A 843 -31.66 22.96 12.79
C ASN A 843 -30.96 24.25 13.28
N GLU A 844 -30.47 24.26 14.53
CA GLU A 844 -29.82 25.42 15.12
C GLU A 844 -28.50 25.74 14.42
N GLU A 845 -27.99 26.95 14.65
CA GLU A 845 -26.71 27.36 14.11
C GLU A 845 -25.58 26.88 15.01
N HIS A 846 -24.55 26.28 14.40
CA HIS A 846 -23.37 25.80 15.11
C HIS A 846 -22.12 26.47 14.55
N ILE A 847 -21.21 26.83 15.44
CA ILE A 847 -19.92 27.40 15.10
C ILE A 847 -18.91 26.26 15.02
N HIS A 848 -18.17 26.25 13.92
CA HIS A 848 -17.05 25.36 13.68
C HIS A 848 -15.79 26.18 13.43
N LEU A 849 -14.72 25.90 14.17
CA LEU A 849 -13.40 26.47 13.93
C LEU A 849 -12.46 25.36 13.44
N CYS A 850 -11.78 25.62 12.32
CA CYS A 850 -10.73 24.77 11.77
C CYS A 850 -9.42 25.57 11.73
N ARG A 851 -8.41 25.16 12.50
CA ARG A 851 -7.09 25.78 12.55
C ARG A 851 -6.09 24.93 11.76
N PHE A 852 -5.44 25.57 10.79
CA PHE A 852 -4.38 25.00 9.97
C PHE A 852 -3.03 25.59 10.39
N HIS A 853 -2.12 24.76 10.89
CA HIS A 853 -0.77 25.16 11.26
C HIS A 853 0.18 25.24 10.05
N ASP A 854 1.34 25.85 10.23
CA ASP A 854 2.39 26.08 9.22
C ASP A 854 2.82 24.85 8.42
N TYR A 855 2.78 23.66 9.03
CA TYR A 855 3.09 22.39 8.36
C TYR A 855 1.96 21.87 7.45
N HIS A 856 0.76 22.47 7.47
CA HIS A 856 -0.35 22.03 6.63
C HIS A 856 -0.15 22.50 5.18
N GLN A 857 -0.42 21.62 4.20
CA GLN A 857 -0.20 21.90 2.77
C GLN A 857 -0.88 23.19 2.29
N LEU A 858 -2.08 23.46 2.79
CA LEU A 858 -2.83 24.69 2.52
C LEU A 858 -2.02 25.97 2.77
N ILE A 859 -1.17 25.99 3.80
CA ILE A 859 -0.29 27.12 4.13
C ILE A 859 0.88 27.19 3.17
N ALA A 860 1.50 26.06 2.85
CA ALA A 860 2.64 25.98 1.92
C ALA A 860 2.29 26.45 0.49
N PHE A 861 1.02 26.32 0.07
CA PHE A 861 0.56 26.79 -1.24
C PHE A 861 0.19 28.27 -1.28
N LEU A 862 -0.01 28.94 -0.14
CA LEU A 862 -0.44 30.33 -0.08
C LEU A 862 0.76 31.26 -0.31
N LYS A 863 0.80 31.94 -1.46
CA LYS A 863 1.86 32.89 -1.84
C LYS A 863 1.32 34.31 -1.97
N ASP A 864 2.23 35.28 -1.99
CA ASP A 864 1.89 36.69 -2.19
C ASP A 864 0.99 36.90 -3.40
N ALA A 865 -0.09 37.67 -3.17
CA ALA A 865 -1.17 37.96 -4.11
C ALA A 865 -2.12 36.80 -4.45
N ASP A 866 -1.98 35.64 -3.80
CA ASP A 866 -3.00 34.58 -3.87
C ASP A 866 -4.23 34.96 -3.04
N THR A 867 -5.38 34.41 -3.39
CA THR A 867 -6.65 34.62 -2.70
C THR A 867 -7.04 33.35 -1.95
N PHE A 868 -7.24 33.46 -0.64
CA PHE A 868 -7.82 32.40 0.18
C PHE A 868 -9.34 32.58 0.23
N CYS A 869 -10.12 31.53 -0.04
CA CYS A 869 -11.56 31.59 0.12
C CYS A 869 -12.15 30.28 0.62
N VAL A 870 -13.27 30.39 1.34
CA VAL A 870 -14.04 29.23 1.77
C VAL A 870 -15.32 29.16 0.95
N THR A 871 -15.59 28.01 0.34
CA THR A 871 -16.73 27.85 -0.57
C THR A 871 -17.55 26.62 -0.23
N LYS A 872 -18.84 26.66 -0.52
CA LYS A 872 -19.69 25.47 -0.58
C LYS A 872 -19.44 24.75 -1.91
N ARG A 873 -19.28 23.43 -1.87
CA ARG A 873 -19.13 22.56 -3.04
C ARG A 873 -20.32 22.75 -3.98
N ASN A 874 -20.03 22.76 -5.28
CA ASN A 874 -21.04 22.80 -6.33
C ASN A 874 -20.75 21.71 -7.38
N PRO A 875 -21.66 20.73 -7.58
CA PRO A 875 -22.91 20.51 -6.85
C PRO A 875 -22.64 20.05 -5.40
N PRO A 876 -23.51 20.42 -4.43
CA PRO A 876 -23.39 19.96 -3.06
C PRO A 876 -23.82 18.49 -2.92
N PHE A 877 -23.19 17.79 -1.98
CA PHE A 877 -23.56 16.43 -1.61
C PHE A 877 -24.78 16.43 -0.67
N ASP A 878 -24.80 17.35 0.29
CA ASP A 878 -25.88 17.60 1.22
C ASP A 878 -26.63 18.89 0.85
N ASN A 879 -27.80 18.71 0.22
CA ASN A 879 -28.71 19.80 -0.14
C ASN A 879 -29.34 20.49 1.08
N GLY A 880 -29.34 19.84 2.25
CA GLY A 880 -29.83 20.39 3.51
C GLY A 880 -28.87 21.37 4.18
N LEU A 881 -27.58 21.37 3.81
CA LEU A 881 -26.58 22.24 4.42
C LEU A 881 -26.79 23.72 4.03
N GLN A 882 -26.97 24.58 5.02
CA GLN A 882 -27.04 26.03 4.83
C GLN A 882 -25.82 26.71 5.47
N LEU A 883 -24.85 27.08 4.63
CA LEU A 883 -23.70 27.89 5.05
C LEU A 883 -24.16 29.33 5.30
N LYS A 884 -24.19 29.77 6.56
CA LYS A 884 -24.71 31.09 6.98
C LYS A 884 -23.63 32.14 7.04
N LYS A 885 -22.53 31.85 7.72
CA LYS A 885 -21.39 32.75 7.87
C LYS A 885 -20.10 31.98 7.68
N CYS A 886 -19.12 32.65 7.10
CA CYS A 886 -17.76 32.16 7.08
C CYS A 886 -16.80 33.33 7.21
N GLY A 887 -15.73 33.11 7.94
CA GLY A 887 -14.63 34.05 8.02
C GLY A 887 -13.29 33.34 8.12
N VAL A 888 -12.24 34.09 7.84
CA VAL A 888 -10.87 33.60 7.83
C VAL A 888 -9.98 34.58 8.59
N HIS A 889 -9.05 34.05 9.36
CA HIS A 889 -8.00 34.82 10.00
C HIS A 889 -6.63 34.19 9.74
N LEU A 890 -5.66 35.02 9.36
CA LEU A 890 -4.27 34.63 9.13
C LEU A 890 -3.49 34.83 10.44
N ILE A 891 -2.68 33.84 10.83
CA ILE A 891 -1.82 33.91 12.03
C ILE A 891 -0.39 34.10 11.56
N PHE A 892 0.23 35.23 11.88
CA PHE A 892 1.64 35.50 11.62
C PHE A 892 2.51 35.20 12.85
N GLU A 893 3.83 35.17 12.64
CA GLU A 893 4.83 34.99 13.70
C GLU A 893 4.64 36.01 14.83
N GLY A 894 4.52 35.53 16.07
CA GLY A 894 4.24 36.35 17.24
C GLY A 894 2.76 36.69 17.48
N ASP A 895 1.84 36.38 16.54
CA ASP A 895 0.40 36.64 16.73
C ASP A 895 -0.25 35.67 17.72
N ASP A 896 0.35 34.50 17.98
CA ASP A 896 -0.21 33.50 18.90
C ASP A 896 0.83 32.77 19.77
N ASP A 897 2.07 33.27 19.77
CA ASP A 897 3.24 32.60 20.38
C ASP A 897 3.60 33.16 21.78
N TYR A 898 2.83 34.11 22.32
CA TYR A 898 3.09 34.70 23.64
C TYR A 898 2.58 33.79 24.76
N ASP A 899 3.42 33.44 25.73
CA ASP A 899 3.08 32.54 26.86
C ASP A 899 2.80 33.28 28.20
N GLY A 900 2.89 34.62 28.24
CA GLY A 900 2.62 35.42 29.46
C GLY A 900 1.13 35.68 29.73
N GLN A 901 0.82 36.29 30.89
CA GLN A 901 -0.54 36.77 31.21
C GLN A 901 -0.90 38.00 30.36
N GLU A 902 -2.00 37.91 29.58
CA GLU A 902 -2.45 38.95 28.65
C GLU A 902 -3.76 39.64 29.06
N GLU A 903 -4.27 39.31 30.25
CA GLU A 903 -5.56 39.83 30.75
C GLU A 903 -5.56 41.36 30.85
N SER A 904 -4.39 41.97 31.11
CA SER A 904 -4.18 43.41 31.24
C SER A 904 -3.72 44.14 29.96
N LEU A 905 -3.53 43.43 28.84
CA LEU A 905 -3.09 44.04 27.57
C LEU A 905 -4.27 44.63 26.78
N ASP A 906 -4.02 45.71 26.04
CA ASP A 906 -4.99 46.27 25.08
C ASP A 906 -5.38 45.22 24.02
N LYS A 907 -6.64 45.24 23.56
CA LYS A 907 -7.21 44.26 22.60
C LYS A 907 -6.37 44.06 21.33
N GLY A 908 -5.62 45.08 20.90
CA GLY A 908 -4.74 45.01 19.73
C GLY A 908 -3.49 44.15 19.93
N LEU A 909 -3.00 44.03 21.17
CA LEU A 909 -1.75 43.34 21.53
C LEU A 909 -1.95 41.90 22.00
N GLN A 910 -3.20 41.42 22.00
CA GLN A 910 -3.54 40.07 22.46
C GLN A 910 -3.35 39.01 21.38
N SER A 911 -2.96 37.82 21.82
CA SER A 911 -2.82 36.64 20.98
C SER A 911 -4.15 36.25 20.32
N VAL A 912 -4.10 35.57 19.17
CA VAL A 912 -5.30 35.07 18.48
C VAL A 912 -6.12 34.14 19.37
N SER A 913 -5.46 33.25 20.11
CA SER A 913 -6.10 32.35 21.07
C SER A 913 -6.71 33.08 22.27
N GLU A 914 -6.07 34.15 22.76
CA GLU A 914 -6.64 35.00 23.83
C GLU A 914 -7.89 35.75 23.33
N LYS A 915 -7.83 36.30 22.11
CA LYS A 915 -8.99 36.94 21.47
C LYS A 915 -10.15 35.97 21.27
N LEU A 916 -9.87 34.71 20.92
CA LEU A 916 -10.88 33.65 20.82
C LEU A 916 -11.43 33.28 22.20
N ALA A 917 -10.58 33.12 23.22
CA ALA A 917 -11.00 32.83 24.60
C ALA A 917 -11.96 33.92 25.10
N LYS A 918 -11.61 35.20 24.91
CA LYS A 918 -12.50 36.33 25.22
C LYS A 918 -13.80 36.29 24.41
N PHE A 919 -13.75 35.99 23.12
CA PHE A 919 -14.97 35.85 22.31
C PHE A 919 -15.92 34.79 22.86
N PHE A 920 -15.40 33.63 23.30
CA PHE A 920 -16.22 32.60 23.91
C PHE A 920 -16.71 32.98 25.31
N ASN A 921 -15.90 33.72 26.08
CA ASN A 921 -16.19 34.11 27.46
C ASN A 921 -17.09 35.35 27.60
N ILE A 922 -17.22 36.19 26.55
CA ILE A 922 -18.18 37.31 26.56
C ILE A 922 -19.58 36.73 26.74
N ASP A 923 -20.23 37.11 27.84
CA ASP A 923 -21.59 36.71 28.14
C ASP A 923 -22.48 36.94 26.91
N TYR A 924 -23.07 35.87 26.41
CA TYR A 924 -24.14 35.91 25.42
C TYR A 924 -25.44 36.48 26.01
N ASP A 925 -25.40 37.02 27.23
CA ASP A 925 -26.52 37.53 28.02
C ASP A 925 -26.62 39.05 28.00
N ILE A 926 -26.98 39.63 26.85
CA ILE A 926 -27.73 40.91 26.85
C ILE A 926 -28.92 40.91 25.86
N VAL A 927 -29.04 39.98 24.90
CA VAL A 927 -30.09 40.09 23.87
C VAL A 927 -31.26 39.11 24.04
N SER A 928 -31.13 38.03 24.81
CA SER A 928 -32.21 37.03 24.98
C SER A 928 -33.02 37.13 26.27
N ILE A 929 -32.59 37.92 27.27
CA ILE A 929 -33.33 38.10 28.54
C ILE A 929 -34.24 39.34 28.48
N LEU A 930 -33.93 40.34 27.64
CA LEU A 930 -34.78 41.52 27.49
C LEU A 930 -36.02 41.31 26.59
N SER A 931 -36.06 40.24 25.78
CA SER A 931 -37.26 39.92 24.98
C SER A 931 -38.36 39.17 25.75
N ILE A 932 -38.18 38.94 27.06
CA ILE A 932 -39.18 38.29 27.93
C ILE A 932 -39.79 39.29 28.94
N ILE A 933 -39.24 40.50 29.08
CA ILE A 933 -39.72 41.50 30.07
C ILE A 933 -40.63 42.58 29.43
N ASP A 934 -40.65 42.72 28.09
CA ASP A 934 -41.47 43.75 27.42
C ASP A 934 -42.90 43.29 27.00
N ASN A 935 -43.46 42.21 27.59
CA ASN A 935 -44.81 41.73 27.28
C ASN A 935 -45.74 41.57 28.51
N GLU A 936 -45.45 42.26 29.62
CA GLU A 936 -46.41 42.48 30.70
C GLU A 936 -46.59 43.98 30.94
N ASP A 937 -47.26 44.66 30.00
CA ASP A 937 -48.09 45.84 30.26
C ASP A 937 -48.74 46.32 28.94
N GLU A 938 -49.99 45.88 28.72
CA GLU A 938 -51.12 46.58 28.08
C GLU A 938 -52.12 45.60 27.39
N CYS A 939 -53.26 45.42 28.07
CA CYS A 939 -54.57 44.90 27.63
C CYS A 939 -54.74 43.44 27.17
#